data_AF-A0A2A2QVK5-F1
#
_entry.id   AF-A0A2A2QVK5-F1
#
_cell.length_a   1.000
_cell.length_b   1.000
_cell.length_c   1.000
_cell.angle_alpha   90.00
_cell.angle_beta   90.00
_cell.angle_gamma   90.00
#
_symmetry.space_group_name_H-M   'P 1'
#
loop_
_entity.id
_entity.type
_entity.pdbx_description
1 polymer ?
#
loop_
_entity_poly.entity_id
_entity_poly.type
_entity_poly.pdbx_seq_one_letter_code
_entity_poly.pdbx_strand_id
1 'polypeptide(L)'
;MRTKVTLVLLFLNVALFFFIFKFERDWRTERASLEARRRVLGSETADIRTLTLSNSTGIVYALKRTADTWQITEPLTWPANPTVVARIVSDLQFLDHESSFAVADLKANGQSLADYGLDRPKLTLEFSNGASPEGNVPELKTTVRLGDTTKIGNRLYLLSPDEKRIHVVSRTLLDSLALPIDQIRADTLLTIPVFEARSLRIQSTTRVALRRDGAQRWTFDTPIVARASTDETERTLSALGALRAKAFVTDGLPAALPSAAPVFRITIEGNNRRETLLLGAPVPAPPSDPRPIAPALPPTAPPLIAAPTTQDFYAQIEGRPAVFTVAIPTGEKSLKETLDRAQEALREKRVLDFDPRAVTAITLRAPNTPGDPTLTLQRLEAPANSAEAATWQIIRREPGATAPQTIPAEGPLVQRLLEQLHLLSTQVFASDAPTAADLERWGFARPEREITLALTKLTAPTPNTPLSASGSQLTLKLGVANPPDLYAYANVTGSAFVYAVSPDLLRLGSTVNPNAWRERLIRELPAGARITALKLTDLTTQKSLLDLTLDEAGNPPPDTPEAKNILVAIAGLRALRAKAFPQDGFTDRVPLLGEERPWRYRLDASLALPGANASAPAPITTLFLSERFGGTLQVAGSTEFNVVFELEQAMVDALWPLTFRTDPGPALPKN
;
A
#
# COMPACT_ATOMS: atom_id res chain seq x y z
N MET A 1 -8.41 70.85 2.59
CA MET A 1 -7.64 70.27 1.46
C MET A 1 -6.98 71.39 0.67
N ARG A 2 -5.65 71.38 0.52
CA ARG A 2 -4.92 72.43 -0.23
C ARG A 2 -5.04 72.15 -1.73
N THR A 3 -6.17 72.55 -2.32
CA THR A 3 -6.56 72.31 -3.71
C THR A 3 -5.48 72.65 -4.74
N LYS A 4 -4.67 73.68 -4.50
CA LYS A 4 -3.54 74.05 -5.37
C LYS A 4 -2.46 72.97 -5.44
N VAL A 5 -2.12 72.34 -4.32
CA VAL A 5 -1.09 71.28 -4.28
C VAL A 5 -1.61 70.01 -4.96
N THR A 6 -2.89 69.69 -4.77
CA THR A 6 -3.53 68.53 -5.41
C THR A 6 -3.62 68.69 -6.92
N LEU A 7 -3.87 69.90 -7.42
CA LEU A 7 -3.97 70.18 -8.86
C LEU A 7 -2.60 70.16 -9.54
N VAL A 8 -1.55 70.65 -8.86
CA VAL A 8 -0.16 70.50 -9.34
C VAL A 8 0.26 69.03 -9.36
N LEU A 9 -0.10 68.25 -8.33
CA LEU A 9 0.20 66.81 -8.31
C LEU A 9 -0.54 66.06 -9.43
N LEU A 10 -1.81 66.39 -9.67
CA LEU A 10 -2.61 65.80 -10.75
C LEU A 10 -1.99 66.11 -12.12
N PHE A 11 -1.60 67.37 -12.34
CA PHE A 11 -0.93 67.77 -13.57
C PHE A 11 0.41 67.05 -13.76
N LEU A 12 1.22 66.94 -12.70
CA LEU A 12 2.48 66.21 -12.73
C LEU A 12 2.27 64.72 -13.04
N ASN A 13 1.20 64.11 -12.50
CA ASN A 13 0.85 62.72 -12.75
C ASN A 13 0.40 62.49 -14.20
N VAL A 14 -0.39 63.42 -14.77
CA VAL A 14 -0.78 63.38 -16.18
C VAL A 14 0.42 63.59 -17.09
N ALA A 15 1.33 64.51 -16.75
CA ALA A 15 2.56 64.73 -17.50
C ALA A 15 3.50 63.52 -17.43
N LEU A 16 3.62 62.88 -16.26
CA LEU A 16 4.38 61.64 -16.08
C LEU A 16 3.75 60.48 -16.86
N PHE A 17 2.41 60.34 -16.84
CA PHE A 17 1.69 59.33 -17.60
C PHE A 17 1.89 59.52 -19.11
N PHE A 18 1.81 60.77 -19.60
CA PHE A 18 2.06 61.08 -21.01
C PHE A 18 3.53 60.82 -21.40
N PHE A 19 4.47 61.15 -20.51
CA PHE A 19 5.89 60.87 -20.70
C PHE A 19 6.16 59.36 -20.77
N ILE A 20 5.62 58.57 -19.83
CA ILE A 20 5.72 57.10 -19.83
C ILE A 20 5.09 56.55 -21.10
N PHE A 21 3.86 56.91 -21.44
CA PHE A 21 3.15 56.34 -22.60
C PHE A 21 3.87 56.62 -23.93
N LYS A 22 4.45 57.81 -24.10
CA LYS A 22 5.16 58.17 -25.33
C LYS A 22 6.53 57.52 -25.43
N PHE A 23 7.33 57.55 -24.35
CA PHE A 23 8.67 56.97 -24.35
C PHE A 23 8.68 55.45 -24.24
N GLU A 24 7.67 54.84 -23.60
CA GLU A 24 7.55 53.39 -23.51
C GLU A 24 7.22 52.75 -24.86
N ARG A 25 6.44 53.42 -25.72
CA ARG A 25 6.16 52.93 -27.07
C ARG A 25 7.40 52.95 -27.95
N ASP A 26 8.18 54.03 -27.89
CA ASP A 26 9.43 54.18 -28.66
C ASP A 26 10.52 53.25 -28.11
N TRP A 27 10.67 53.09 -26.79
CA TRP A 27 11.62 52.13 -26.20
C TRP A 27 11.27 50.66 -26.48
N ARG A 28 9.98 50.28 -26.48
CA ARG A 28 9.57 48.91 -26.84
C ARG A 28 9.78 48.63 -28.32
N THR A 29 9.49 49.58 -29.21
CA THR A 29 9.71 49.41 -30.65
C THR A 29 11.19 49.43 -31.02
N GLU A 30 12.00 50.28 -30.38
CA GLU A 30 13.44 50.31 -30.58
C GLU A 30 14.10 49.02 -30.05
N ARG A 31 13.75 48.56 -28.85
CA ARG A 31 14.20 47.25 -28.31
C ARG A 31 13.76 46.08 -29.19
N ALA A 32 12.49 46.03 -29.62
CA ALA A 32 12.00 45.00 -30.53
C ALA A 32 12.72 45.04 -31.89
N SER A 33 13.07 46.22 -32.38
CA SER A 33 13.84 46.37 -33.63
C SER A 33 15.31 45.98 -33.48
N LEU A 34 15.93 46.23 -32.31
CA LEU A 34 17.29 45.80 -31.98
C LEU A 34 17.35 44.29 -31.77
N GLU A 35 16.35 43.71 -31.12
CA GLU A 35 16.18 42.26 -30.97
C GLU A 35 15.93 41.58 -32.32
N ALA A 36 15.05 42.13 -33.18
CA ALA A 36 14.82 41.61 -34.53
C ALA A 36 16.05 41.73 -35.44
N ARG A 37 16.91 42.75 -35.23
CA ARG A 37 18.19 42.89 -35.92
C ARG A 37 19.25 41.91 -35.40
N ARG A 38 19.13 41.41 -34.18
CA ARG A 38 20.08 40.47 -33.56
C ARG A 38 19.78 39.02 -33.92
N ARG A 39 18.50 38.68 -34.09
CA ARG A 39 18.08 37.34 -34.53
C ARG A 39 18.56 37.03 -35.94
N VAL A 40 19.00 35.80 -36.13
CA VAL A 40 19.47 35.25 -37.41
C VAL A 40 18.30 34.81 -38.29
N LEU A 41 17.26 34.27 -37.64
CA LEU A 41 16.06 33.74 -38.27
C LEU A 41 14.86 34.60 -37.88
N GLY A 42 13.95 34.82 -38.83
CA GLY A 42 12.75 35.64 -38.69
C GLY A 42 11.52 34.83 -38.28
N SER A 43 10.36 35.25 -38.80
CA SER A 43 9.04 34.66 -38.50
C SER A 43 8.89 33.19 -38.93
N GLU A 44 9.77 32.69 -39.80
CA GLU A 44 9.78 31.30 -40.26
C GLU A 44 10.02 30.28 -39.14
N THR A 45 10.60 30.69 -38.01
CA THR A 45 10.84 29.81 -36.85
C THR A 45 9.67 29.78 -35.86
N ALA A 46 8.67 30.63 -36.04
CA ALA A 46 7.55 30.76 -35.09
C ALA A 46 6.63 29.52 -35.08
N ASP A 47 6.42 28.89 -36.24
CA ASP A 47 5.62 27.66 -36.39
C ASP A 47 6.41 26.62 -37.19
N ILE A 48 7.41 25.98 -36.56
CA ILE A 48 8.14 24.87 -37.19
C ILE A 48 7.31 23.60 -37.04
N ARG A 49 6.99 22.94 -38.17
CA ARG A 49 6.25 21.67 -38.20
C ARG A 49 7.04 20.53 -38.84
N THR A 50 7.99 20.83 -39.71
CA THR A 50 8.91 19.84 -40.27
C THR A 50 10.35 20.31 -40.03
N LEU A 51 11.24 19.36 -39.76
CA LEU A 51 12.65 19.62 -39.56
C LEU A 51 13.46 18.43 -40.06
N THR A 52 14.31 18.65 -41.04
CA THR A 52 15.19 17.63 -41.63
C THR A 52 16.63 18.06 -41.45
N LEU A 53 17.43 17.22 -40.79
CA LEU A 53 18.87 17.41 -40.68
C LEU A 53 19.58 16.45 -41.62
N SER A 54 20.46 16.98 -42.46
CA SER A 54 21.30 16.21 -43.39
C SER A 54 22.78 16.55 -43.21
N ASN A 55 23.65 15.60 -43.54
CA ASN A 55 25.10 15.75 -43.57
C ASN A 55 25.64 15.33 -44.95
N SER A 56 26.97 15.27 -45.11
CA SER A 56 27.60 14.86 -46.37
C SER A 56 27.28 13.41 -46.80
N THR A 57 26.80 12.56 -45.90
CA THR A 57 26.46 11.15 -46.16
C THR A 57 24.97 10.90 -46.40
N GLY A 58 24.10 11.86 -46.12
CA GLY A 58 22.64 11.74 -46.32
C GLY A 58 21.82 12.41 -45.21
N ILE A 59 20.57 12.00 -45.08
CA ILE A 59 19.66 12.48 -44.02
C ILE A 59 20.07 11.80 -42.70
N VAL A 60 20.34 12.61 -41.69
CA VAL A 60 20.65 12.15 -40.33
C VAL A 60 19.35 11.80 -39.60
N TYR A 61 18.39 12.72 -39.63
CA TYR A 61 17.04 12.50 -39.13
C TYR A 61 16.05 13.49 -39.75
N ALA A 62 14.79 13.08 -39.83
CA ALA A 62 13.67 13.92 -40.21
C ALA A 62 12.58 13.87 -39.14
N LEU A 63 12.08 15.03 -38.74
CA LEU A 63 11.08 15.25 -37.72
C LEU A 63 9.84 15.89 -38.34
N LYS A 64 8.66 15.39 -37.96
CA LYS A 64 7.37 15.95 -38.35
C LYS A 64 6.47 16.08 -37.13
N ARG A 65 5.90 17.26 -36.94
CA ARG A 65 4.87 17.53 -35.93
C ARG A 65 3.52 17.03 -36.44
N THR A 66 2.92 16.10 -35.70
CA THR A 66 1.57 15.56 -35.98
C THR A 66 0.69 15.84 -34.77
N ALA A 67 -0.36 16.65 -34.97
CA ALA A 67 -1.11 17.30 -33.89
C ALA A 67 -0.16 18.04 -32.93
N ASP A 68 0.04 17.51 -31.73
CA ASP A 68 0.91 18.11 -30.70
C ASP A 68 2.16 17.28 -30.37
N THR A 69 2.43 16.23 -31.13
CA THR A 69 3.60 15.36 -30.89
C THR A 69 4.55 15.38 -32.08
N TRP A 70 5.85 15.36 -31.79
CA TRP A 70 6.90 15.24 -32.79
C TRP A 70 7.19 13.77 -33.06
N GLN A 71 7.26 13.40 -34.34
CA GLN A 71 7.61 12.06 -34.78
C GLN A 71 8.83 12.13 -35.69
N ILE A 72 9.77 11.21 -35.49
CA ILE A 72 10.84 10.91 -36.42
C ILE A 72 10.22 10.15 -37.59
N THR A 73 10.45 10.59 -38.82
CA THR A 73 10.01 9.90 -40.05
C THR A 73 11.13 9.10 -40.68
N GLU A 74 12.38 9.56 -40.56
CA GLU A 74 13.58 8.91 -41.08
C GLU A 74 14.70 8.88 -40.02
N PRO A 75 15.52 7.80 -39.95
CA PRO A 75 15.52 6.63 -40.84
C PRO A 75 14.41 5.62 -40.53
N LEU A 76 13.76 5.73 -39.37
CA LEU A 76 12.68 4.83 -38.94
C LEU A 76 11.61 5.63 -38.21
N THR A 77 10.34 5.32 -38.49
CA THR A 77 9.22 6.00 -37.85
C THR A 77 9.16 5.71 -36.36
N TRP A 78 9.37 6.74 -35.52
CA TRP A 78 9.36 6.62 -34.06
C TRP A 78 9.01 7.96 -33.39
N PRO A 79 8.32 8.01 -32.23
CA PRO A 79 8.09 9.26 -31.52
C PRO A 79 9.41 9.94 -31.13
N ALA A 80 9.48 11.25 -31.27
CA ALA A 80 10.65 12.02 -30.86
C ALA A 80 10.54 12.40 -29.37
N ASN A 81 11.67 12.55 -28.71
CA ASN A 81 11.75 13.03 -27.34
C ASN A 81 11.30 14.51 -27.31
N PRO A 82 10.18 14.83 -26.62
CA PRO A 82 9.60 16.16 -26.68
C PRO A 82 10.52 17.23 -26.07
N THR A 83 11.31 16.88 -25.05
CA THR A 83 12.24 17.81 -24.40
C THR A 83 13.41 18.17 -25.31
N VAL A 84 13.94 17.18 -26.04
CA VAL A 84 15.03 17.39 -27.00
C VAL A 84 14.56 18.21 -28.18
N VAL A 85 13.40 17.88 -28.76
CA VAL A 85 12.86 18.65 -29.89
C VAL A 85 12.48 20.07 -29.49
N ALA A 86 11.90 20.27 -28.30
CA ALA A 86 11.60 21.61 -27.80
C ALA A 86 12.86 22.46 -27.62
N ARG A 87 13.97 21.86 -27.17
CA ARG A 87 15.27 22.54 -27.11
C ARG A 87 15.74 22.94 -28.51
N ILE A 88 15.72 22.03 -29.48
CA ILE A 88 16.12 22.32 -30.87
C ILE A 88 15.28 23.47 -31.45
N VAL A 89 13.95 23.41 -31.30
CA VAL A 89 13.05 24.46 -31.78
C VAL A 89 13.30 25.80 -31.08
N SER A 90 13.52 25.78 -29.76
CA SER A 90 13.87 26.98 -29.00
C SER A 90 15.21 27.58 -29.45
N ASP A 91 16.23 26.76 -29.64
CA ASP A 91 17.56 27.21 -30.10
C ASP A 91 17.50 27.84 -31.50
N LEU A 92 16.57 27.39 -32.36
CA LEU A 92 16.30 28.00 -33.66
C LEU A 92 15.51 29.31 -33.53
N GLN A 93 14.49 29.37 -32.66
CA GLN A 93 13.65 30.56 -32.46
C GLN A 93 14.41 31.74 -31.85
N PHE A 94 15.34 31.46 -30.95
CA PHE A 94 16.13 32.47 -30.24
C PHE A 94 17.58 32.54 -30.73
N LEU A 95 17.83 32.12 -31.98
CA LEU A 95 19.16 32.13 -32.57
C LEU A 95 19.63 33.57 -32.83
N ASP A 96 20.54 34.06 -31.99
CA ASP A 96 21.20 35.35 -32.14
C ASP A 96 22.57 35.19 -32.83
N HIS A 97 22.93 36.16 -33.67
CA HIS A 97 24.31 36.27 -34.16
C HIS A 97 25.12 37.23 -33.30
N GLU A 98 26.39 36.91 -33.14
CA GLU A 98 27.36 37.82 -32.52
C GLU A 98 27.94 38.80 -33.55
N SER A 99 28.17 38.32 -34.76
CA SER A 99 28.67 39.11 -35.89
C SER A 99 28.16 38.52 -37.20
N SER A 100 27.93 39.36 -38.21
CA SER A 100 27.53 38.91 -39.54
C SER A 100 28.19 39.74 -40.65
N PHE A 101 28.53 39.10 -41.76
CA PHE A 101 29.17 39.74 -42.92
C PHE A 101 28.54 39.25 -44.23
N ALA A 102 28.60 40.06 -45.28
CA ALA A 102 28.00 39.72 -46.57
C ALA A 102 28.90 38.79 -47.38
N VAL A 103 28.29 37.84 -48.10
CA VAL A 103 29.00 36.90 -48.98
C VAL A 103 29.68 37.65 -50.15
N ALA A 104 29.12 38.77 -50.59
CA ALA A 104 29.70 39.61 -51.64
C ALA A 104 31.08 40.19 -51.26
N ASP A 105 31.31 40.45 -49.98
CA ASP A 105 32.55 41.05 -49.46
C ASP A 105 33.70 40.02 -49.38
N LEU A 106 33.39 38.72 -49.47
CA LEU A 106 34.39 37.64 -49.45
C LEU A 106 35.38 37.75 -50.60
N LYS A 107 34.87 37.98 -51.82
CA LYS A 107 35.70 38.11 -53.03
C LYS A 107 36.63 39.32 -52.95
N ALA A 108 36.17 40.41 -52.32
CA ALA A 108 36.97 41.62 -52.12
C ALA A 108 38.16 41.38 -51.17
N ASN A 109 38.03 40.42 -50.25
CA ASN A 109 39.06 40.06 -49.27
C ASN A 109 39.85 38.80 -49.65
N GLY A 110 39.69 38.27 -50.88
CA GLY A 110 40.36 37.05 -51.33
C GLY A 110 39.92 35.77 -50.59
N GLN A 111 38.74 35.79 -49.97
CA GLN A 111 38.16 34.66 -49.24
C GLN A 111 37.00 34.03 -50.02
N SER A 112 36.64 32.81 -49.67
CA SER A 112 35.61 32.00 -50.31
C SER A 112 34.72 31.30 -49.27
N LEU A 113 33.58 30.77 -49.71
CA LEU A 113 32.71 29.95 -48.84
C LEU A 113 33.43 28.69 -48.32
N ALA A 114 34.45 28.22 -49.02
CA ALA A 114 35.26 27.06 -48.61
C ALA A 114 36.09 27.37 -47.35
N ASP A 115 36.56 28.61 -47.16
CA ASP A 115 37.37 29.01 -45.99
C ASP A 115 36.58 28.97 -44.67
N TYR A 116 35.25 28.94 -44.77
CA TYR A 116 34.31 28.87 -43.65
C TYR A 116 33.60 27.51 -43.55
N GLY A 117 33.96 26.54 -44.39
CA GLY A 117 33.30 25.23 -44.45
C GLY A 117 31.85 25.30 -44.96
N LEU A 118 31.46 26.37 -45.68
CA LEU A 118 30.10 26.58 -46.18
C LEU A 118 29.90 26.13 -47.64
N ASP A 119 30.99 25.94 -48.39
CA ASP A 119 30.95 25.31 -49.73
C ASP A 119 30.54 23.83 -49.66
N ARG A 120 31.08 23.11 -48.65
CA ARG A 120 30.67 21.76 -48.26
C ARG A 120 30.22 21.76 -46.80
N PRO A 121 28.98 22.17 -46.51
CA PRO A 121 28.50 22.33 -45.15
C PRO A 121 28.53 20.99 -44.41
N LYS A 122 28.97 21.04 -43.15
CA LYS A 122 29.00 19.85 -42.27
C LYS A 122 27.60 19.33 -41.98
N LEU A 123 26.66 20.26 -41.80
CA LEU A 123 25.24 19.97 -41.61
C LEU A 123 24.39 20.95 -42.41
N THR A 124 23.32 20.46 -43.00
CA THR A 124 22.27 21.28 -43.63
C THR A 124 20.97 21.02 -42.90
N LEU A 125 20.39 22.08 -42.35
CA LEU A 125 19.12 22.05 -41.66
C LEU A 125 18.05 22.63 -42.57
N GLU A 126 17.01 21.85 -42.83
CA GLU A 126 15.83 22.29 -43.53
C GLU A 126 14.64 22.27 -42.55
N PHE A 127 13.85 23.32 -42.50
CA PHE A 127 12.63 23.34 -41.71
C PHE A 127 11.51 24.10 -42.41
N SER A 128 10.26 23.67 -42.19
CA SER A 128 9.08 24.34 -42.74
C SER A 128 7.93 24.41 -41.74
N ASN A 129 7.02 25.36 -41.98
CA ASN A 129 5.73 25.44 -41.31
C ASN A 129 4.73 24.36 -41.77
N GLY A 130 5.16 23.47 -42.66
CA GLY A 130 4.36 22.40 -43.26
C GLY A 130 3.25 22.92 -44.17
N ALA A 131 2.64 22.02 -44.93
CA ALA A 131 1.42 22.32 -45.66
C ALA A 131 0.29 22.63 -44.65
N SER A 132 -0.26 23.85 -44.70
CA SER A 132 -1.41 24.18 -43.86
C SER A 132 -2.65 23.40 -44.33
N PRO A 133 -3.38 22.72 -43.43
CA PRO A 133 -4.59 21.98 -43.79
C PRO A 133 -5.70 22.88 -44.37
N GLU A 134 -5.63 24.19 -44.13
CA GLU A 134 -6.60 25.18 -44.61
C GLU A 134 -6.20 25.88 -45.92
N GLY A 135 -5.11 25.49 -46.59
CA GLY A 135 -4.74 26.01 -47.92
C GLY A 135 -4.41 27.51 -48.03
N ASN A 136 -4.57 28.29 -46.95
CA ASN A 136 -4.50 29.75 -46.97
C ASN A 136 -3.15 30.33 -46.49
N VAL A 137 -2.18 29.50 -46.09
CA VAL A 137 -0.85 29.96 -45.67
C VAL A 137 0.20 29.33 -46.57
N PRO A 138 1.05 30.12 -47.27
CA PRO A 138 2.13 29.58 -48.09
C PRO A 138 3.13 28.80 -47.23
N GLU A 139 3.61 27.67 -47.77
CA GLU A 139 4.69 26.90 -47.13
C GLU A 139 5.98 27.73 -47.16
N LEU A 140 6.46 28.10 -45.98
CA LEU A 140 7.73 28.78 -45.80
C LEU A 140 8.78 27.71 -45.52
N LYS A 141 9.46 27.28 -46.57
CA LYS A 141 10.59 26.35 -46.47
C LYS A 141 11.88 27.13 -46.33
N THR A 142 12.59 26.89 -45.23
CA THR A 142 13.83 27.58 -44.89
C THR A 142 14.97 26.57 -44.82
N THR A 143 16.07 26.87 -45.50
CA THR A 143 17.28 26.04 -45.49
C THR A 143 18.43 26.84 -44.90
N VAL A 144 19.14 26.25 -43.94
CA VAL A 144 20.28 26.86 -43.26
C VAL A 144 21.47 25.92 -43.34
N ARG A 145 22.63 26.44 -43.73
CA ARG A 145 23.86 25.65 -43.94
C ARG A 145 24.85 25.96 -42.83
N LEU A 146 25.29 24.93 -42.11
CA LEU A 146 26.20 25.03 -40.97
C LEU A 146 27.61 24.65 -41.44
N GLY A 147 28.54 25.58 -41.28
CA GLY A 147 29.93 25.45 -41.71
C GLY A 147 30.87 25.01 -40.59
N ASP A 148 32.09 25.52 -40.61
CA ASP A 148 33.12 25.19 -39.63
C ASP A 148 32.97 25.94 -38.31
N THR A 149 33.51 25.35 -37.25
CA THR A 149 33.71 26.03 -35.98
C THR A 149 34.83 27.06 -36.12
N THR A 150 34.65 28.25 -35.55
CA THR A 150 35.69 29.28 -35.47
C THR A 150 36.96 28.76 -34.79
N LYS A 151 38.11 29.41 -35.00
CA LYS A 151 39.39 29.04 -34.38
C LYS A 151 39.37 28.98 -32.84
N ILE A 152 38.46 29.73 -32.21
CA ILE A 152 38.26 29.78 -30.75
C ILE A 152 37.39 28.60 -30.26
N GLY A 153 36.73 27.88 -31.16
CA GLY A 153 36.04 26.61 -30.89
C GLY A 153 34.62 26.72 -30.30
N ASN A 154 34.21 27.91 -29.84
CA ASN A 154 32.90 28.12 -29.19
C ASN A 154 31.81 28.73 -30.11
N ARG A 155 32.14 28.99 -31.38
CA ARG A 155 31.23 29.62 -32.35
C ARG A 155 31.26 28.88 -33.68
N LEU A 156 30.20 29.03 -34.45
CA LEU A 156 29.95 28.36 -35.73
C LEU A 156 29.61 29.40 -36.81
N TYR A 157 30.09 29.17 -38.04
CA TYR A 157 29.63 29.90 -39.21
C TYR A 157 28.33 29.31 -39.76
N LEU A 158 27.35 30.16 -40.02
CA LEU A 158 26.03 29.79 -40.51
C LEU A 158 25.68 30.66 -41.72
N LEU A 159 25.32 30.03 -42.85
CA LEU A 159 24.85 30.74 -44.03
C LEU A 159 23.34 30.98 -43.92
N SER A 160 22.93 32.24 -44.12
CA SER A 160 21.53 32.63 -44.09
C SER A 160 20.71 31.95 -45.21
N PRO A 161 19.38 31.83 -45.06
CA PRO A 161 18.52 31.18 -46.06
C PRO A 161 18.53 31.83 -47.44
N ASP A 162 18.84 33.13 -47.51
CA ASP A 162 18.97 33.89 -48.75
C ASP A 162 20.36 33.79 -49.40
N GLU A 163 21.29 33.06 -48.77
CA GLU A 163 22.70 32.89 -49.16
C GLU A 163 23.50 34.20 -49.27
N LYS A 164 22.97 35.33 -48.74
CA LYS A 164 23.63 36.65 -48.85
C LYS A 164 24.54 36.96 -47.68
N ARG A 165 24.34 36.35 -46.51
CA ARG A 165 25.09 36.67 -45.29
C ARG A 165 25.60 35.42 -44.60
N ILE A 166 26.79 35.54 -44.02
CA ILE A 166 27.36 34.58 -43.09
C ILE A 166 27.21 35.16 -41.68
N HIS A 167 26.56 34.41 -40.81
CA HIS A 167 26.37 34.72 -39.40
C HIS A 167 27.32 33.88 -38.56
N VAL A 168 27.90 34.51 -37.54
CA VAL A 168 28.66 33.81 -36.49
C VAL A 168 27.73 33.62 -35.31
N VAL A 169 27.38 32.36 -35.04
CA VAL A 169 26.41 31.96 -34.01
C VAL A 169 27.07 31.09 -32.94
N SER A 170 26.36 30.89 -31.82
CA SER A 170 26.81 29.98 -30.76
C SER A 170 26.92 28.54 -31.26
N ARG A 171 27.95 27.82 -30.80
CA ARG A 171 28.09 26.38 -31.05
C ARG A 171 26.95 25.54 -30.43
N THR A 172 26.22 26.08 -29.45
CA THR A 172 25.07 25.39 -28.83
C THR A 172 24.07 24.84 -29.85
N LEU A 173 23.85 25.55 -30.96
CA LEU A 173 23.00 25.07 -32.05
C LEU A 173 23.53 23.77 -32.68
N LEU A 174 24.84 23.70 -32.92
CA LEU A 174 25.48 22.49 -33.45
C LEU A 174 25.36 21.34 -32.44
N ASP A 175 25.60 21.61 -31.16
CA ASP A 175 25.56 20.58 -30.12
C ASP A 175 24.13 20.03 -29.91
N SER A 176 23.09 20.87 -30.07
CA SER A 176 21.68 20.45 -30.04
C SER A 176 21.24 19.67 -31.30
N LEU A 177 21.77 20.01 -32.48
CA LEU A 177 21.45 19.33 -33.74
C LEU A 177 22.25 18.04 -33.96
N ALA A 178 23.51 17.98 -33.52
CA ALA A 178 24.40 16.85 -33.74
C ALA A 178 24.23 15.72 -32.69
N LEU A 179 23.07 15.67 -32.01
CA LEU A 179 22.77 14.61 -31.05
C LEU A 179 22.63 13.26 -31.77
N PRO A 180 23.09 12.15 -31.15
CA PRO A 180 22.84 10.81 -31.67
C PRO A 180 21.33 10.57 -31.80
N ILE A 181 20.92 9.86 -32.86
CA ILE A 181 19.51 9.59 -33.15
C ILE A 181 18.78 8.91 -31.97
N ASP A 182 19.49 8.09 -31.18
CA ASP A 182 18.95 7.43 -30.00
C ASP A 182 18.54 8.40 -28.88
N GLN A 183 19.19 9.56 -28.78
CA GLN A 183 18.81 10.61 -27.82
C GLN A 183 17.61 11.42 -28.30
N ILE A 184 17.41 11.50 -29.63
CA ILE A 184 16.27 12.17 -30.24
C ILE A 184 15.02 11.30 -30.20
N ARG A 185 15.17 9.96 -30.20
CA ARG A 185 14.06 9.02 -30.02
C ARG A 185 13.46 9.15 -28.62
N ALA A 186 12.13 9.11 -28.52
CA ALA A 186 11.47 8.95 -27.25
C ALA A 186 11.84 7.58 -26.66
N ASP A 187 12.28 7.57 -25.41
CA ASP A 187 12.63 6.37 -24.65
C ASP A 187 11.40 5.72 -23.99
N THR A 188 10.28 6.43 -23.93
CA THR A 188 9.04 5.97 -23.31
C THR A 188 8.35 4.92 -24.20
N LEU A 189 8.05 3.75 -23.61
CA LEU A 189 7.49 2.61 -24.34
C LEU A 189 5.97 2.56 -24.28
N LEU A 190 5.42 2.69 -23.07
CA LEU A 190 3.99 2.64 -22.76
C LEU A 190 3.57 4.00 -22.21
N THR A 191 2.52 4.59 -22.79
CA THR A 191 2.07 5.95 -22.49
C THR A 191 0.68 5.98 -21.83
N ILE A 192 0.02 4.83 -21.69
CA ILE A 192 -1.24 4.72 -20.93
C ILE A 192 -0.95 4.83 -19.42
N PRO A 193 -1.44 5.88 -18.72
CA PRO A 193 -1.26 6.00 -17.28
C PRO A 193 -2.18 5.03 -16.52
N VAL A 194 -1.82 4.72 -15.26
CA VAL A 194 -2.53 3.75 -14.41
C VAL A 194 -4.02 4.08 -14.24
N PHE A 195 -4.38 5.36 -14.10
CA PHE A 195 -5.78 5.78 -13.94
C PHE A 195 -6.61 5.62 -15.22
N GLU A 196 -5.98 5.61 -16.39
CA GLU A 196 -6.65 5.37 -17.67
C GLU A 196 -6.78 3.88 -17.96
N ALA A 197 -5.89 3.04 -17.40
CA ALA A 197 -5.87 1.60 -17.63
C ALA A 197 -7.17 0.92 -17.15
N ARG A 198 -7.80 0.20 -18.09
CA ARG A 198 -9.03 -0.59 -17.89
C ARG A 198 -8.80 -2.09 -18.00
N SER A 199 -7.72 -2.51 -18.65
CA SER A 199 -7.43 -3.91 -18.91
C SER A 199 -5.92 -4.12 -19.01
N LEU A 200 -5.43 -5.20 -18.41
CA LEU A 200 -4.05 -5.65 -18.48
C LEU A 200 -4.06 -7.11 -18.92
N ARG A 201 -3.48 -7.40 -20.08
CA ARG A 201 -3.28 -8.77 -20.55
C ARG A 201 -1.80 -9.08 -20.58
N ILE A 202 -1.42 -10.19 -19.96
CA ILE A 202 -0.07 -10.72 -19.94
C ILE A 202 -0.15 -12.13 -20.51
N GLN A 203 0.56 -12.35 -21.61
CA GLN A 203 0.68 -13.66 -22.23
C GLN A 203 2.15 -14.09 -22.17
N SER A 204 2.40 -15.14 -21.40
CA SER A 204 3.69 -15.83 -21.27
C SER A 204 3.48 -17.33 -21.51
N THR A 205 3.97 -18.19 -20.63
CA THR A 205 3.53 -19.59 -20.52
C THR A 205 2.05 -19.70 -20.14
N THR A 206 1.54 -18.72 -19.39
CA THR A 206 0.13 -18.61 -19.02
C THR A 206 -0.50 -17.36 -19.64
N ARG A 207 -1.82 -17.39 -19.84
CA ARG A 207 -2.60 -16.25 -20.31
C ARG A 207 -3.36 -15.66 -19.15
N VAL A 208 -3.01 -14.42 -18.80
CA VAL A 208 -3.61 -13.69 -17.70
C VAL A 208 -4.28 -12.45 -18.26
N ALA A 209 -5.56 -12.26 -17.97
CA ALA A 209 -6.30 -11.07 -18.35
C ALA A 209 -7.00 -10.51 -17.12
N LEU A 210 -6.67 -9.27 -16.77
CA LEU A 210 -7.31 -8.50 -15.73
C LEU A 210 -8.14 -7.40 -16.36
N ARG A 211 -9.30 -7.14 -15.77
CA ARG A 211 -10.21 -6.06 -16.14
C ARG A 211 -10.55 -5.22 -14.93
N ARG A 212 -10.64 -3.92 -15.12
CA ARG A 212 -11.09 -2.95 -14.12
C ARG A 212 -12.60 -2.74 -14.24
N ASP A 213 -13.32 -2.92 -13.15
CA ASP A 213 -14.77 -2.69 -13.09
C ASP A 213 -15.10 -1.18 -12.94
N GLY A 214 -16.39 -0.85 -13.02
CA GLY A 214 -16.88 0.53 -12.86
C GLY A 214 -16.67 1.09 -11.45
N ALA A 215 -16.45 0.22 -10.46
CA ALA A 215 -16.09 0.56 -9.10
C ALA A 215 -14.56 0.62 -8.90
N GLN A 216 -13.76 0.70 -9.97
CA GLN A 216 -12.29 0.80 -9.93
C GLN A 216 -11.56 -0.43 -9.36
N ARG A 217 -12.23 -1.58 -9.21
CA ARG A 217 -11.66 -2.83 -8.73
C ARG A 217 -11.14 -3.68 -9.88
N TRP A 218 -10.05 -4.40 -9.65
CA TRP A 218 -9.48 -5.31 -10.62
C TRP A 218 -9.96 -6.75 -10.40
N THR A 219 -10.31 -7.41 -11.49
CA THR A 219 -10.74 -8.81 -11.49
C THR A 219 -10.05 -9.58 -12.61
N PHE A 220 -9.68 -10.82 -12.34
CA PHE A 220 -9.28 -11.76 -13.38
C PHE A 220 -10.49 -12.19 -14.20
N ASP A 221 -10.29 -12.20 -15.51
CA ASP A 221 -11.20 -12.76 -16.52
C ASP A 221 -10.61 -14.08 -17.08
N THR A 222 -9.28 -14.18 -17.15
CA THR A 222 -8.56 -15.37 -17.62
C THR A 222 -7.34 -15.60 -16.71
N PRO A 223 -7.02 -16.86 -16.32
CA PRO A 223 -7.69 -18.11 -16.68
C PRO A 223 -8.96 -18.43 -15.87
N ILE A 224 -9.16 -17.72 -14.76
CA ILE A 224 -10.27 -17.92 -13.84
C ILE A 224 -10.94 -16.58 -13.53
N VAL A 225 -12.23 -16.61 -13.18
CA VAL A 225 -12.92 -15.41 -12.70
C VAL A 225 -12.66 -15.26 -11.20
N ALA A 226 -11.74 -14.38 -10.83
CA ALA A 226 -11.31 -14.18 -9.45
C ALA A 226 -10.99 -12.71 -9.14
N ARG A 227 -10.92 -12.36 -7.85
CA ARG A 227 -10.48 -11.03 -7.42
C ARG A 227 -8.99 -10.84 -7.68
N ALA A 228 -8.61 -9.68 -8.20
CA ALA A 228 -7.20 -9.28 -8.33
C ALA A 228 -6.84 -8.27 -7.23
N SER A 229 -5.57 -8.25 -6.84
CA SER A 229 -5.05 -7.21 -5.95
C SER A 229 -4.93 -5.91 -6.73
N THR A 230 -5.74 -4.91 -6.37
CA THR A 230 -5.64 -3.56 -6.95
C THR A 230 -4.25 -2.99 -6.76
N ASP A 231 -3.69 -3.12 -5.55
CA ASP A 231 -2.39 -2.57 -5.22
C ASP A 231 -1.25 -3.19 -6.05
N GLU A 232 -1.21 -4.53 -6.18
CA GLU A 232 -0.18 -5.19 -7.01
C GLU A 232 -0.37 -4.92 -8.50
N THR A 233 -1.62 -4.84 -8.96
CA THR A 233 -1.92 -4.55 -10.37
C THR A 233 -1.50 -3.13 -10.73
N GLU A 234 -1.83 -2.14 -9.91
CA GLU A 234 -1.45 -0.75 -10.14
C GLU A 234 0.06 -0.53 -10.00
N ARG A 235 0.73 -1.21 -9.05
CA ARG A 235 2.20 -1.26 -8.97
C ARG A 235 2.82 -1.81 -10.25
N THR A 236 2.26 -2.90 -10.78
CA THR A 236 2.75 -3.54 -12.02
C THR A 236 2.54 -2.62 -13.22
N LEU A 237 1.38 -1.98 -13.35
CA LEU A 237 1.11 -0.99 -14.41
C LEU A 237 2.06 0.20 -14.33
N SER A 238 2.34 0.70 -13.11
CA SER A 238 3.32 1.77 -12.89
C SER A 238 4.73 1.34 -13.31
N ALA A 239 5.16 0.13 -12.91
CA ALA A 239 6.46 -0.42 -13.29
C ALA A 239 6.59 -0.63 -14.80
N LEU A 240 5.51 -1.08 -15.47
CA LEU A 240 5.46 -1.19 -16.94
C LEU A 240 5.54 0.18 -17.62
N GLY A 241 4.83 1.19 -17.11
CA GLY A 241 4.91 2.56 -17.60
C GLY A 241 6.25 3.25 -17.34
N ALA A 242 7.02 2.77 -16.36
CA ALA A 242 8.37 3.24 -16.05
C ALA A 242 9.46 2.63 -16.97
N LEU A 243 9.14 1.59 -17.75
CA LEU A 243 10.09 0.98 -18.68
C LEU A 243 10.55 1.99 -19.75
N ARG A 244 11.84 1.95 -20.07
CA ARG A 244 12.47 2.79 -21.08
C ARG A 244 13.27 1.97 -22.08
N ALA A 245 13.29 2.40 -23.34
CA ALA A 245 14.22 1.88 -24.34
C ALA A 245 15.65 2.25 -23.93
N LYS A 246 16.54 1.27 -23.87
CA LYS A 246 17.96 1.47 -23.52
C LYS A 246 18.83 1.70 -24.76
N ALA A 247 18.66 0.88 -25.79
CA ALA A 247 19.38 0.97 -27.05
C ALA A 247 18.52 0.41 -28.19
N PHE A 248 18.54 1.05 -29.35
CA PHE A 248 17.87 0.55 -30.55
C PHE A 248 18.85 -0.34 -31.32
N VAL A 249 18.40 -1.53 -31.71
CA VAL A 249 19.23 -2.56 -32.32
C VAL A 249 18.96 -2.56 -33.82
N THR A 250 19.92 -2.05 -34.60
CA THR A 250 19.91 -2.12 -36.07
C THR A 250 20.76 -3.27 -36.59
N ASP A 251 21.89 -3.54 -35.93
CA ASP A 251 22.82 -4.61 -36.27
C ASP A 251 22.84 -5.65 -35.15
N GLY A 252 22.97 -6.95 -35.50
CA GLY A 252 22.97 -8.04 -34.50
C GLY A 252 21.59 -8.37 -33.94
N LEU A 253 20.56 -8.38 -34.80
CA LEU A 253 19.21 -8.80 -34.44
C LEU A 253 19.19 -10.24 -33.89
N PRO A 254 18.30 -10.52 -32.91
CA PRO A 254 18.13 -11.88 -32.41
C PRO A 254 17.60 -12.81 -33.51
N ALA A 255 17.91 -14.12 -33.40
CA ALA A 255 17.48 -15.13 -34.36
C ALA A 255 15.95 -15.17 -34.55
N ALA A 256 15.19 -14.91 -33.48
CA ALA A 256 13.75 -14.70 -33.52
C ALA A 256 13.42 -13.31 -32.99
N LEU A 257 12.71 -12.52 -33.81
CA LEU A 257 12.24 -11.20 -33.42
C LEU A 257 11.17 -11.30 -32.32
N PRO A 258 11.08 -10.32 -31.40
CA PRO A 258 10.02 -10.29 -30.38
C PRO A 258 8.60 -10.35 -30.97
N SER A 259 8.39 -9.82 -32.18
CA SER A 259 7.12 -9.93 -32.91
C SER A 259 6.78 -11.35 -33.41
N ALA A 260 7.78 -12.17 -33.68
CA ALA A 260 7.59 -13.54 -34.18
C ALA A 260 7.46 -14.56 -33.02
N ALA A 261 8.28 -14.41 -31.98
CA ALA A 261 8.29 -15.30 -30.82
C ALA A 261 8.45 -14.50 -29.51
N PRO A 262 7.38 -13.87 -29.01
CA PRO A 262 7.43 -13.14 -27.74
C PRO A 262 7.52 -14.11 -26.56
N VAL A 263 8.47 -13.87 -25.66
CA VAL A 263 8.52 -14.46 -24.31
C VAL A 263 7.39 -13.88 -23.45
N PHE A 264 7.15 -12.57 -23.57
CA PHE A 264 5.99 -11.91 -22.99
C PHE A 264 5.30 -11.04 -24.03
N ARG A 265 3.98 -11.13 -24.09
CA ARG A 265 3.13 -10.17 -24.77
C ARG A 265 2.26 -9.47 -23.73
N ILE A 266 2.54 -8.19 -23.52
CA ILE A 266 1.92 -7.37 -22.48
C ILE A 266 1.08 -6.30 -23.17
N THR A 267 -0.23 -6.35 -22.98
CA THR A 267 -1.18 -5.41 -23.58
C THR A 267 -1.89 -4.63 -22.50
N ILE A 268 -1.84 -3.30 -22.58
CA ILE A 268 -2.61 -2.38 -21.72
C ILE A 268 -3.68 -1.73 -22.58
N GLU A 269 -4.92 -1.74 -22.09
CA GLU A 269 -6.02 -0.99 -22.72
C GLU A 269 -6.45 0.15 -21.81
N GLY A 270 -6.44 1.36 -22.37
CA GLY A 270 -6.99 2.55 -21.76
C GLY A 270 -8.45 2.78 -22.17
N ASN A 271 -8.90 4.04 -22.12
CA ASN A 271 -10.25 4.38 -22.53
C ASN A 271 -10.43 4.31 -24.06
N ASN A 272 -9.48 4.89 -24.81
CA ASN A 272 -9.59 5.05 -26.27
C ASN A 272 -8.39 4.47 -27.04
N ARG A 273 -7.46 3.81 -26.34
CA ARG A 273 -6.19 3.33 -26.92
C ARG A 273 -5.76 2.02 -26.29
N ARG A 274 -5.03 1.24 -27.07
CA ARG A 274 -4.40 -0.02 -26.65
C ARG A 274 -2.93 0.05 -27.04
N GLU A 275 -2.07 -0.36 -26.14
CA GLU A 275 -0.63 -0.47 -26.37
C GLU A 275 -0.16 -1.88 -26.02
N THR A 276 0.65 -2.47 -26.88
CA THR A 276 1.21 -3.81 -26.65
C THR A 276 2.74 -3.76 -26.74
N LEU A 277 3.39 -4.21 -25.67
CA LEU A 277 4.83 -4.44 -25.58
C LEU A 277 5.11 -5.93 -25.75
N LEU A 278 6.00 -6.25 -26.68
CA LEU A 278 6.48 -7.60 -26.95
C LEU A 278 7.91 -7.71 -26.44
N LEU A 279 8.15 -8.62 -25.50
CA LEU A 279 9.47 -8.94 -24.97
C LEU A 279 9.92 -10.27 -25.57
N GLY A 280 11.10 -10.30 -26.17
CA GLY A 280 11.75 -11.47 -26.75
C GLY A 280 12.77 -12.10 -25.82
N ALA A 281 13.80 -12.71 -26.40
CA ALA A 281 14.88 -13.35 -25.65
C ALA A 281 15.69 -12.35 -24.80
N PRO A 282 16.28 -12.80 -23.68
CA PRO A 282 17.23 -11.98 -22.93
C PRO A 282 18.46 -11.67 -23.79
N VAL A 283 18.99 -10.45 -23.65
CA VAL A 283 20.25 -10.06 -24.28
C VAL A 283 21.39 -10.82 -23.59
N PRO A 284 22.28 -11.51 -24.33
CA PRO A 284 23.43 -12.17 -23.73
C PRO A 284 24.27 -11.14 -22.97
N ALA A 285 24.53 -11.40 -21.68
CA ALA A 285 25.47 -10.56 -20.95
C ALA A 285 26.83 -10.62 -21.65
N PRO A 286 27.54 -9.50 -21.84
CA PRO A 286 28.91 -9.55 -22.32
C PRO A 286 29.71 -10.47 -21.38
N PRO A 287 30.60 -11.33 -21.91
CA PRO A 287 31.42 -12.19 -21.08
C PRO A 287 32.11 -11.31 -20.05
N SER A 288 31.95 -11.65 -18.76
CA SER A 288 32.62 -10.97 -17.67
C SER A 288 34.11 -10.99 -17.95
N ASP A 289 34.68 -9.80 -18.17
CA ASP A 289 36.11 -9.58 -18.36
C ASP A 289 36.84 -10.33 -17.23
N PRO A 290 37.77 -11.27 -17.51
CA PRO A 290 38.47 -12.05 -16.49
C PRO A 290 39.55 -11.21 -15.79
N ARG A 291 39.19 -9.99 -15.36
CA ARG A 291 40.03 -9.20 -14.48
C ARG A 291 39.91 -9.82 -13.08
N PRO A 292 41.05 -10.00 -12.37
CA PRO A 292 41.04 -10.61 -11.06
C PRO A 292 40.12 -9.81 -10.14
N ILE A 293 39.23 -10.56 -9.48
CA ILE A 293 38.36 -10.11 -8.40
C ILE A 293 39.22 -9.25 -7.47
N ALA A 294 38.88 -7.96 -7.33
CA ALA A 294 39.50 -7.11 -6.32
C ALA A 294 39.42 -7.83 -4.96
N PRO A 295 40.47 -7.80 -4.14
CA PRO A 295 40.53 -8.59 -2.90
C PRO A 295 39.29 -8.32 -2.05
N ALA A 296 38.66 -9.40 -1.59
CA ALA A 296 37.46 -9.38 -0.79
C ALA A 296 37.61 -8.38 0.37
N LEU A 297 36.68 -7.42 0.43
CA LEU A 297 36.54 -6.54 1.58
C LEU A 297 36.33 -7.38 2.86
N PRO A 298 36.87 -6.95 4.01
CA PRO A 298 36.79 -7.69 5.26
C PRO A 298 35.33 -7.96 5.69
N PRO A 299 35.04 -9.07 6.39
CA PRO A 299 33.70 -9.55 6.73
C PRO A 299 32.91 -8.67 7.73
N THR A 300 33.33 -7.43 7.96
CA THR A 300 32.75 -6.48 8.93
C THR A 300 32.01 -5.32 8.28
N ALA A 301 31.92 -5.23 6.95
CA ALA A 301 31.09 -4.23 6.30
C ALA A 301 29.60 -4.62 6.42
N PRO A 302 28.70 -3.71 6.86
CA PRO A 302 27.26 -3.98 6.81
C PRO A 302 26.84 -4.33 5.38
N PRO A 303 25.86 -5.23 5.18
CA PRO A 303 25.48 -5.64 3.83
C PRO A 303 25.08 -4.41 3.03
N LEU A 304 25.83 -4.11 1.95
CA LEU A 304 25.41 -3.13 0.98
C LEU A 304 24.03 -3.55 0.49
N ILE A 305 23.09 -2.61 0.51
CA ILE A 305 21.79 -2.74 -0.16
C ILE A 305 22.10 -3.25 -1.56
N ALA A 306 21.73 -4.50 -1.86
CA ALA A 306 22.01 -5.10 -3.15
C ALA A 306 21.38 -4.19 -4.22
N ALA A 307 22.21 -3.66 -5.13
CA ALA A 307 21.70 -2.87 -6.24
C ALA A 307 20.65 -3.70 -6.99
N PRO A 308 19.53 -3.09 -7.44
CA PRO A 308 18.49 -3.83 -8.14
C PRO A 308 19.10 -4.53 -9.36
N THR A 309 19.15 -5.86 -9.32
CA THR A 309 19.58 -6.66 -10.45
C THR A 309 18.62 -6.38 -11.59
N THR A 310 19.16 -6.15 -12.78
CA THR A 310 18.37 -5.84 -13.97
C THR A 310 18.85 -6.72 -15.10
N GLN A 311 17.91 -7.24 -15.88
CA GLN A 311 18.21 -8.07 -17.04
C GLN A 311 17.70 -7.37 -18.30
N ASP A 312 18.56 -7.27 -19.31
CA ASP A 312 18.20 -6.67 -20.59
C ASP A 312 17.48 -7.71 -21.47
N PHE A 313 16.38 -7.29 -22.10
CA PHE A 313 15.61 -8.09 -23.05
C PHE A 313 15.47 -7.36 -24.38
N TYR A 314 15.49 -8.09 -25.49
CA TYR A 314 15.04 -7.54 -26.77
C TYR A 314 13.54 -7.29 -26.71
N ALA A 315 13.07 -6.15 -27.21
CA ALA A 315 11.70 -5.73 -27.16
C ALA A 315 11.26 -5.02 -28.44
N GLN A 316 9.95 -5.03 -28.67
CA GLN A 316 9.29 -4.41 -29.80
C GLN A 316 7.90 -3.92 -29.39
N ILE A 317 7.45 -2.81 -29.95
CA ILE A 317 6.05 -2.36 -29.81
C ILE A 317 5.24 -2.94 -30.97
N GLU A 318 4.07 -3.50 -30.67
CA GLU A 318 3.18 -4.05 -31.70
C GLU A 318 2.83 -2.99 -32.75
N GLY A 319 2.93 -3.36 -34.03
CA GLY A 319 2.71 -2.44 -35.15
C GLY A 319 3.90 -1.54 -35.50
N ARG A 320 5.02 -1.62 -34.77
CA ARG A 320 6.25 -0.88 -35.09
C ARG A 320 7.41 -1.82 -35.45
N PRO A 321 8.18 -1.56 -36.51
CA PRO A 321 9.29 -2.42 -36.92
C PRO A 321 10.55 -2.28 -36.04
N ALA A 322 10.64 -1.23 -35.21
CA ALA A 322 11.83 -0.95 -34.39
C ALA A 322 12.06 -2.04 -33.31
N VAL A 323 13.28 -2.57 -33.25
CA VAL A 323 13.74 -3.45 -32.17
C VAL A 323 14.68 -2.68 -31.24
N PHE A 324 14.49 -2.83 -29.94
CA PHE A 324 15.29 -2.15 -28.92
C PHE A 324 15.49 -3.06 -27.72
N THR A 325 16.44 -2.73 -26.85
CA THR A 325 16.67 -3.44 -25.59
C THR A 325 15.98 -2.72 -24.44
N VAL A 326 15.37 -3.45 -23.52
CA VAL A 326 14.72 -2.92 -22.31
C VAL A 326 15.32 -3.59 -21.09
N ALA A 327 15.69 -2.76 -20.12
CA ALA A 327 16.20 -3.18 -18.83
C ALA A 327 15.01 -3.50 -17.90
N ILE A 328 14.82 -4.78 -17.56
CA ILE A 328 13.72 -5.24 -16.70
C ILE A 328 14.26 -5.58 -15.30
N PRO A 329 13.73 -4.97 -14.23
CA PRO A 329 14.11 -5.31 -12.86
C PRO A 329 13.90 -6.80 -12.55
N THR A 330 14.91 -7.43 -11.96
CA THR A 330 14.92 -8.82 -11.52
C THR A 330 15.20 -8.94 -10.02
N GLY A 331 14.84 -10.07 -9.42
CA GLY A 331 14.92 -10.31 -7.97
C GLY A 331 13.55 -10.54 -7.34
N GLU A 332 13.50 -10.66 -6.01
CA GLU A 332 12.26 -10.87 -5.27
C GLU A 332 11.31 -9.66 -5.40
N LYS A 333 10.03 -9.92 -5.68
CA LYS A 333 8.97 -8.93 -5.88
C LYS A 333 9.26 -7.94 -7.02
N SER A 334 10.13 -8.34 -7.95
CA SER A 334 10.46 -7.54 -9.13
C SER A 334 9.39 -7.64 -10.21
N LEU A 335 9.42 -6.72 -11.17
CA LEU A 335 8.52 -6.75 -12.33
C LEU A 335 8.64 -8.08 -13.09
N LYS A 336 9.86 -8.60 -13.26
CA LYS A 336 10.06 -9.88 -13.97
C LYS A 336 9.36 -11.04 -13.24
N GLU A 337 9.54 -11.16 -11.93
CA GLU A 337 8.89 -12.23 -11.15
C GLU A 337 7.36 -12.11 -11.21
N THR A 338 6.82 -10.89 -11.11
CA THR A 338 5.38 -10.64 -11.25
C THR A 338 4.86 -11.02 -12.63
N LEU A 339 5.62 -10.79 -13.71
CA LEU A 339 5.23 -11.20 -15.06
C LEU A 339 5.30 -12.73 -15.24
N ASP A 340 6.30 -13.39 -14.64
CA ASP A 340 6.45 -14.84 -14.66
C ASP A 340 5.30 -15.54 -13.90
N ARG A 341 4.94 -15.04 -12.71
CA ARG A 341 3.89 -15.59 -11.83
C ARG A 341 2.61 -14.76 -11.82
N ALA A 342 2.26 -14.12 -12.94
CA ALA A 342 1.17 -13.13 -12.99
C ALA A 342 -0.17 -13.64 -12.43
N GLN A 343 -0.49 -14.92 -12.64
CA GLN A 343 -1.72 -15.54 -12.12
C GLN A 343 -1.79 -15.56 -10.59
N GLU A 344 -0.66 -15.72 -9.90
CA GLU A 344 -0.60 -15.77 -8.43
C GLU A 344 -0.22 -14.42 -7.83
N ALA A 345 0.75 -13.73 -8.43
CA ALA A 345 1.31 -12.48 -7.93
C ALA A 345 0.28 -11.34 -7.95
N LEU A 346 -0.56 -11.28 -8.98
CA LEU A 346 -1.60 -10.25 -9.11
C LEU A 346 -2.93 -10.63 -8.46
N ARG A 347 -3.06 -11.86 -7.93
CA ARG A 347 -4.30 -12.35 -7.31
C ARG A 347 -4.51 -11.75 -5.93
N GLU A 348 -5.77 -11.45 -5.60
CA GLU A 348 -6.12 -10.99 -4.26
C GLU A 348 -5.79 -12.10 -3.25
N LYS A 349 -4.92 -11.77 -2.29
CA LYS A 349 -4.46 -12.70 -1.26
C LYS A 349 -5.37 -12.69 -0.04
N ARG A 350 -6.13 -11.63 0.20
CA ARG A 350 -7.12 -11.59 1.29
C ARG A 350 -8.26 -12.55 1.00
N VAL A 351 -8.49 -13.48 1.91
CA VAL A 351 -9.51 -14.53 1.75
C VAL A 351 -10.92 -13.93 1.83
N LEU A 352 -11.12 -13.04 2.81
CA LEU A 352 -12.40 -12.39 3.05
C LEU A 352 -12.38 -10.94 2.58
N ASP A 353 -13.56 -10.45 2.23
CA ASP A 353 -13.83 -9.07 1.89
C ASP A 353 -15.00 -8.64 2.76
N PHE A 354 -14.76 -7.85 3.79
CA PHE A 354 -15.81 -7.24 4.61
C PHE A 354 -15.24 -6.03 5.39
N ASP A 355 -16.10 -5.10 5.77
CA ASP A 355 -15.77 -4.05 6.73
C ASP A 355 -16.07 -4.56 8.16
N PRO A 356 -15.07 -4.65 9.07
CA PRO A 356 -15.29 -5.03 10.46
C PRO A 356 -16.35 -4.20 11.18
N ARG A 357 -16.53 -2.92 10.81
CA ARG A 357 -17.52 -2.02 11.42
C ARG A 357 -18.94 -2.33 11.00
N ALA A 358 -19.12 -3.00 9.85
CA ALA A 358 -20.43 -3.41 9.36
C ALA A 358 -20.91 -4.72 10.00
N VAL A 359 -20.06 -5.43 10.76
CA VAL A 359 -20.44 -6.70 11.40
C VAL A 359 -21.37 -6.44 12.59
N THR A 360 -22.51 -7.13 12.58
CA THR A 360 -23.55 -7.07 13.63
C THR A 360 -23.63 -8.34 14.46
N ALA A 361 -23.24 -9.49 13.89
CA ALA A 361 -23.14 -10.75 14.63
C ALA A 361 -22.05 -11.66 14.07
N ILE A 362 -21.48 -12.50 14.93
CA ILE A 362 -20.50 -13.53 14.60
C ILE A 362 -21.01 -14.85 15.16
N THR A 363 -21.14 -15.89 14.33
CA THR A 363 -21.47 -17.24 14.77
C THR A 363 -20.30 -18.16 14.49
N LEU A 364 -19.77 -18.81 15.53
CA LEU A 364 -18.69 -19.79 15.47
C LEU A 364 -19.27 -21.18 15.73
N ARG A 365 -18.96 -22.15 14.87
CA ARG A 365 -19.33 -23.56 15.04
C ARG A 365 -18.11 -24.46 14.92
N ALA A 366 -18.16 -25.61 15.59
CA ALA A 366 -17.14 -26.64 15.51
C ALA A 366 -17.75 -28.01 15.14
N PRO A 367 -18.11 -28.23 13.87
CA PRO A 367 -18.79 -29.46 13.44
C PRO A 367 -17.96 -30.75 13.62
N ASN A 368 -16.64 -30.64 13.70
CA ASN A 368 -15.75 -31.76 13.97
C ASN A 368 -15.79 -32.24 15.43
N THR A 369 -16.35 -31.45 16.35
CA THR A 369 -16.34 -31.70 17.79
C THR A 369 -17.68 -32.32 18.22
N PRO A 370 -17.71 -33.31 19.14
CA PRO A 370 -18.95 -33.87 19.64
C PRO A 370 -19.91 -32.80 20.17
N GLY A 371 -21.18 -32.90 19.77
CA GLY A 371 -22.22 -31.94 20.14
C GLY A 371 -22.31 -30.68 19.26
N ASP A 372 -21.42 -30.52 18.26
CA ASP A 372 -21.38 -29.37 17.34
C ASP A 372 -21.57 -28.01 18.06
N PRO A 373 -20.68 -27.70 19.02
CA PRO A 373 -20.85 -26.52 19.86
C PRO A 373 -20.88 -25.25 19.01
N THR A 374 -21.85 -24.39 19.31
CA THR A 374 -22.12 -23.15 18.61
C THR A 374 -22.04 -21.98 19.58
N LEU A 375 -21.29 -20.94 19.20
CA LEU A 375 -21.22 -19.68 19.90
C LEU A 375 -21.74 -18.56 19.00
N THR A 376 -22.66 -17.75 19.52
CA THR A 376 -23.14 -16.54 18.84
C THR A 376 -22.74 -15.30 19.64
N LEU A 377 -22.02 -14.39 18.99
CA LEU A 377 -21.69 -13.06 19.47
C LEU A 377 -22.56 -12.04 18.72
N GLN A 378 -23.21 -11.14 19.43
CA GLN A 378 -24.05 -10.10 18.85
C GLN A 378 -23.56 -8.73 19.33
N ARG A 379 -23.46 -7.79 18.39
CA ARG A 379 -23.15 -6.41 18.67
C ARG A 379 -24.41 -5.68 19.10
N LEU A 380 -24.32 -4.92 20.19
CA LEU A 380 -25.35 -3.96 20.58
C LEU A 380 -25.20 -2.68 19.77
N GLU A 381 -26.31 -2.12 19.28
CA GLU A 381 -26.28 -0.79 18.68
C GLU A 381 -25.97 0.24 19.76
N ALA A 382 -24.92 1.04 19.52
CA ALA A 382 -24.62 2.19 20.35
C ALA A 382 -25.72 3.24 20.14
N PRO A 383 -26.27 3.88 21.20
CA PRO A 383 -27.20 4.97 21.03
C PRO A 383 -26.53 6.08 20.19
N ALA A 384 -27.30 6.70 19.29
CA ALA A 384 -26.84 7.53 18.15
C ALA A 384 -25.86 8.70 18.48
N ASN A 385 -25.57 8.97 19.75
CA ASN A 385 -24.69 10.03 20.23
C ASN A 385 -23.51 9.55 21.10
N SER A 386 -23.16 8.27 21.07
CA SER A 386 -22.05 7.72 21.87
C SER A 386 -20.84 7.38 21.00
N ALA A 387 -19.69 7.96 21.33
CA ALA A 387 -18.37 7.59 20.79
C ALA A 387 -17.80 6.32 21.47
N GLU A 388 -18.64 5.57 22.16
CA GLU A 388 -18.26 4.39 22.94
C GLU A 388 -17.92 3.21 22.02
N ALA A 389 -16.99 2.38 22.48
CA ALA A 389 -16.62 1.15 21.80
C ALA A 389 -17.86 0.24 21.64
N ALA A 390 -17.95 -0.48 20.53
CA ALA A 390 -19.02 -1.42 20.29
C ALA A 390 -19.10 -2.46 21.42
N THR A 391 -20.22 -2.49 22.15
CA THR A 391 -20.47 -3.51 23.17
C THR A 391 -20.93 -4.80 22.50
N TRP A 392 -20.34 -5.93 22.92
CA TRP A 392 -20.65 -7.26 22.40
C TRP A 392 -21.28 -8.12 23.49
N GLN A 393 -22.19 -9.00 23.09
CA GLN A 393 -22.84 -9.97 23.98
C GLN A 393 -22.79 -11.37 23.38
N ILE A 394 -22.60 -12.36 24.24
CA ILE A 394 -22.79 -13.77 23.95
C ILE A 394 -24.28 -14.09 24.04
N ILE A 395 -24.82 -14.76 23.03
CA ILE A 395 -26.20 -15.25 23.02
C ILE A 395 -26.20 -16.75 23.31
N ARG A 396 -26.86 -17.16 24.40
CA ARG A 396 -27.08 -18.57 24.75
C ARG A 396 -28.55 -18.93 24.62
N ARG A 397 -28.82 -20.09 24.03
CA ARG A 397 -30.16 -20.68 23.96
C ARG A 397 -30.14 -21.99 24.72
N GLU A 398 -30.66 -21.97 25.94
CA GLU A 398 -30.84 -23.19 26.72
C GLU A 398 -32.05 -23.97 26.21
N PRO A 399 -31.95 -25.30 26.07
CA PRO A 399 -33.10 -26.14 25.73
C PRO A 399 -34.23 -25.95 26.75
N GLY A 400 -35.39 -25.45 26.30
CA GLY A 400 -36.56 -25.22 27.15
C GLY A 400 -36.72 -23.80 27.72
N ALA A 401 -35.75 -22.91 27.52
CA ALA A 401 -35.90 -21.50 27.89
C ALA A 401 -36.76 -20.73 26.87
N THR A 402 -37.70 -19.91 27.35
CA THR A 402 -38.58 -19.07 26.51
C THR A 402 -37.86 -17.88 25.86
N ALA A 403 -36.71 -17.48 26.39
CA ALA A 403 -35.90 -16.38 25.85
C ALA A 403 -34.40 -16.73 25.89
N PRO A 404 -33.59 -16.24 24.94
CA PRO A 404 -32.14 -16.40 24.98
C PRO A 404 -31.53 -15.62 26.14
N GLN A 405 -30.57 -16.23 26.83
CA GLN A 405 -29.76 -15.54 27.83
C GLN A 405 -28.64 -14.77 27.13
N THR A 406 -28.39 -13.54 27.58
CA THR A 406 -27.30 -12.71 27.07
C THR A 406 -26.26 -12.47 28.16
N ILE A 407 -24.98 -12.60 27.80
CA ILE A 407 -23.85 -12.38 28.71
C ILE A 407 -22.90 -11.38 28.05
N PRO A 408 -22.36 -10.37 28.75
CA PRO A 408 -21.36 -9.48 28.19
C PRO A 408 -20.14 -10.22 27.65
N ALA A 409 -19.69 -9.83 26.46
CA ALA A 409 -18.52 -10.38 25.79
C ALA A 409 -17.36 -9.38 25.88
N GLU A 410 -16.13 -9.89 25.96
CA GLU A 410 -14.92 -9.07 26.00
C GLU A 410 -14.68 -8.43 24.63
N GLY A 411 -15.03 -7.14 24.51
CA GLY A 411 -14.90 -6.35 23.28
C GLY A 411 -13.52 -6.46 22.59
N PRO A 412 -12.39 -6.31 23.31
CA PRO A 412 -11.06 -6.46 22.73
C PRO A 412 -10.78 -7.83 22.09
N LEU A 413 -11.35 -8.93 22.62
CA LEU A 413 -11.21 -10.25 22.01
C LEU A 413 -11.99 -10.34 20.69
N VAL A 414 -13.22 -9.83 20.68
CA VAL A 414 -14.06 -9.81 19.46
C VAL A 414 -13.42 -8.94 18.38
N GLN A 415 -12.89 -7.78 18.75
CA GLN A 415 -12.14 -6.92 17.84
C GLN A 415 -10.93 -7.64 17.24
N ARG A 416 -10.13 -8.33 18.08
CA ARG A 416 -8.97 -9.10 17.61
C ARG A 416 -9.37 -10.19 16.61
N LEU A 417 -10.48 -10.90 16.85
CA LEU A 417 -10.99 -11.89 15.88
C LEU A 417 -11.38 -11.23 14.56
N LEU A 418 -12.12 -10.12 14.60
CA LEU A 418 -12.51 -9.40 13.39
C LEU A 418 -11.29 -8.90 12.60
N GLU A 419 -10.26 -8.40 13.29
CA GLU A 419 -9.00 -8.00 12.69
C GLU A 419 -8.27 -9.19 12.07
N GLN A 420 -8.20 -10.33 12.75
CA GLN A 420 -7.61 -11.57 12.23
C GLN A 420 -8.35 -12.09 10.99
N LEU A 421 -9.68 -12.00 10.97
CA LEU A 421 -10.50 -12.39 9.81
C LEU A 421 -10.35 -11.42 8.64
N HIS A 422 -10.27 -10.11 8.92
CA HIS A 422 -10.09 -9.08 7.90
C HIS A 422 -8.70 -9.13 7.26
N LEU A 423 -7.66 -9.41 8.06
CA LEU A 423 -6.27 -9.56 7.60
C LEU A 423 -5.93 -10.99 7.14
N LEU A 424 -6.91 -11.91 7.17
CA LEU A 424 -6.70 -13.30 6.76
C LEU A 424 -6.25 -13.35 5.31
N SER A 425 -4.99 -13.71 5.11
CA SER A 425 -4.37 -13.83 3.80
C SER A 425 -3.97 -15.26 3.50
N THR A 426 -4.11 -15.63 2.24
CA THR A 426 -3.63 -16.91 1.73
C THR A 426 -2.11 -16.90 1.60
N GLN A 427 -1.50 -17.99 2.05
CA GLN A 427 -0.09 -18.26 1.82
C GLN A 427 0.12 -18.94 0.46
N VAL A 428 -0.80 -19.83 0.09
CA VAL A 428 -0.82 -20.53 -1.20
C VAL A 428 -2.27 -20.73 -1.65
N PHE A 429 -2.55 -20.47 -2.93
CA PHE A 429 -3.82 -20.84 -3.55
C PHE A 429 -3.85 -22.36 -3.74
N ALA A 430 -4.53 -23.10 -2.85
CA ALA A 430 -4.45 -24.55 -2.78
C ALA A 430 -5.14 -25.23 -3.97
N SER A 431 -6.34 -24.77 -4.34
CA SER A 431 -7.01 -25.21 -5.57
C SER A 431 -8.08 -24.23 -6.02
N ASP A 432 -8.20 -24.08 -7.33
CA ASP A 432 -9.23 -23.24 -7.95
C ASP A 432 -10.53 -23.99 -8.26
N ALA A 433 -10.45 -25.32 -8.34
CA ALA A 433 -11.55 -26.23 -8.63
C ALA A 433 -11.29 -27.56 -7.91
N PRO A 434 -11.51 -27.62 -6.58
CA PRO A 434 -11.22 -28.80 -5.78
C PRO A 434 -12.19 -29.94 -6.12
N THR A 435 -11.67 -31.17 -6.16
CA THR A 435 -12.53 -32.36 -6.24
C THR A 435 -13.15 -32.68 -4.89
N ALA A 436 -14.18 -33.53 -4.85
CA ALA A 436 -14.78 -33.98 -3.59
C ALA A 436 -13.75 -34.67 -2.67
N ALA A 437 -12.81 -35.43 -3.25
CA ALA A 437 -11.73 -36.07 -2.52
C ALA A 437 -10.73 -35.05 -1.93
N ASP A 438 -10.44 -33.96 -2.65
CA ASP A 438 -9.59 -32.89 -2.12
C ASP A 438 -10.26 -32.19 -0.93
N LEU A 439 -11.57 -31.92 -1.04
CA LEU A 439 -12.35 -31.31 0.04
C LEU A 439 -12.40 -32.21 1.28
N GLU A 440 -12.55 -33.52 1.11
CA GLU A 440 -12.49 -34.49 2.20
C GLU A 440 -11.10 -34.54 2.83
N ARG A 441 -10.04 -34.60 2.02
CA ARG A 441 -8.65 -34.60 2.48
C ARG A 441 -8.31 -33.37 3.31
N TRP A 442 -8.84 -32.21 2.95
CA TRP A 442 -8.65 -30.95 3.68
C TRP A 442 -9.63 -30.74 4.84
N GLY A 443 -10.47 -31.74 5.15
CA GLY A 443 -11.34 -31.71 6.32
C GLY A 443 -12.62 -30.90 6.14
N PHE A 444 -13.04 -30.57 4.92
CA PHE A 444 -14.28 -29.81 4.69
C PHE A 444 -15.56 -30.64 4.83
N ALA A 445 -15.47 -31.97 4.91
CA ALA A 445 -16.62 -32.84 5.21
C ALA A 445 -17.16 -32.57 6.63
N ARG A 446 -16.27 -32.35 7.59
CA ARG A 446 -16.56 -31.85 8.94
C ARG A 446 -15.52 -30.80 9.30
N PRO A 447 -15.74 -29.53 8.93
CA PRO A 447 -14.74 -28.49 9.13
C PRO A 447 -14.39 -28.33 10.60
N GLU A 448 -13.12 -28.00 10.84
CA GLU A 448 -12.60 -27.68 12.17
C GLU A 448 -13.36 -26.49 12.76
N ARG A 449 -13.65 -25.48 11.92
CA ARG A 449 -14.45 -24.31 12.29
C ARG A 449 -15.31 -23.82 11.14
N GLU A 450 -16.53 -23.38 11.45
CA GLU A 450 -17.33 -22.53 10.58
C GLU A 450 -17.56 -21.18 11.27
N ILE A 451 -17.18 -20.10 10.58
CA ILE A 451 -17.28 -18.73 11.06
C ILE A 451 -18.24 -17.98 10.15
N THR A 452 -19.34 -17.51 10.70
CA THR A 452 -20.37 -16.77 9.97
C THR A 452 -20.44 -15.35 10.50
N LEU A 453 -20.29 -14.37 9.61
CA LEU A 453 -20.42 -12.94 9.88
C LEU A 453 -21.75 -12.45 9.33
N ALA A 454 -22.58 -11.83 10.17
CA ALA A 454 -23.74 -11.07 9.74
C ALA A 454 -23.35 -9.59 9.58
N LEU A 455 -23.70 -8.99 8.45
CA LEU A 455 -23.29 -7.65 8.05
C LEU A 455 -24.52 -6.75 7.87
N THR A 456 -24.44 -5.49 8.31
CA THR A 456 -25.41 -4.46 7.93
C THR A 456 -25.31 -4.23 6.42
N LYS A 457 -26.45 -4.22 5.72
CA LYS A 457 -26.49 -3.90 4.30
C LYS A 457 -25.95 -2.48 4.08
N LEU A 458 -24.81 -2.37 3.40
CA LEU A 458 -24.28 -1.07 2.97
C LEU A 458 -25.12 -0.56 1.79
N THR A 459 -25.79 0.57 1.95
CA THR A 459 -26.48 1.31 0.88
C THR A 459 -25.46 2.13 0.08
N ALA A 460 -24.57 1.47 -0.66
CA ALA A 460 -23.88 1.92 -1.88
C ALA A 460 -22.57 1.14 -2.11
N PRO A 461 -22.29 0.66 -3.33
CA PRO A 461 -20.97 0.17 -3.70
C PRO A 461 -20.01 1.37 -3.87
N THR A 462 -19.07 1.52 -2.95
CA THR A 462 -17.84 2.30 -3.14
C THR A 462 -16.75 1.39 -3.73
N PRO A 463 -15.65 1.94 -4.28
CA PRO A 463 -14.53 1.15 -4.80
C PRO A 463 -13.93 0.15 -3.81
N ASN A 464 -14.06 0.44 -2.52
CA ASN A 464 -13.57 -0.38 -1.43
C ASN A 464 -14.69 -1.21 -0.78
N THR A 465 -15.91 -1.21 -1.34
CA THR A 465 -17.01 -2.01 -0.80
C THR A 465 -16.77 -3.48 -1.14
N PRO A 466 -16.72 -4.34 -0.12
CA PRO A 466 -16.48 -5.75 -0.29
C PRO A 466 -17.50 -6.50 -1.15
N LEU A 467 -17.06 -7.48 -1.95
CA LEU A 467 -17.92 -8.30 -2.82
C LEU A 467 -19.02 -9.11 -2.09
N SER A 468 -18.92 -9.26 -0.77
CA SER A 468 -20.00 -9.83 0.05
C SER A 468 -21.22 -8.92 0.21
N ALA A 469 -21.25 -7.73 -0.37
CA ALA A 469 -22.38 -6.79 -0.31
C ALA A 469 -23.68 -7.26 -0.99
N SER A 470 -23.72 -8.43 -1.65
CA SER A 470 -24.99 -9.05 -2.07
C SER A 470 -25.66 -9.90 -1.00
N GLY A 471 -24.92 -10.33 0.04
CA GLY A 471 -25.43 -11.12 1.14
C GLY A 471 -25.33 -10.36 2.47
N SER A 472 -26.36 -10.45 3.32
CA SER A 472 -26.26 -10.01 4.71
C SER A 472 -25.38 -10.93 5.57
N GLN A 473 -24.77 -11.96 4.96
CA GLN A 473 -24.05 -13.02 5.65
C GLN A 473 -22.86 -13.51 4.83
N LEU A 474 -21.71 -13.70 5.50
CA LEU A 474 -20.47 -14.25 4.94
C LEU A 474 -20.03 -15.42 5.80
N THR A 475 -19.81 -16.60 5.21
CA THR A 475 -19.40 -17.80 5.97
C THR A 475 -18.07 -18.33 5.47
N LEU A 476 -17.09 -18.42 6.38
CA LEU A 476 -15.77 -19.00 6.21
C LEU A 476 -15.75 -20.39 6.86
N LYS A 477 -15.34 -21.41 6.11
CA LYS A 477 -15.06 -22.75 6.61
C LYS A 477 -13.55 -22.93 6.71
N LEU A 478 -13.10 -23.48 7.83
CA LEU A 478 -11.72 -23.83 8.09
C LEU A 478 -11.62 -25.34 8.29
N GLY A 479 -10.79 -25.99 7.49
CA GLY A 479 -10.46 -27.40 7.59
C GLY A 479 -8.98 -27.60 7.93
N VAL A 480 -8.68 -28.77 8.49
CA VAL A 480 -7.32 -29.23 8.73
C VAL A 480 -7.13 -30.50 7.90
N ALA A 481 -6.00 -30.62 7.22
CA ALA A 481 -5.72 -31.78 6.40
C ALA A 481 -5.57 -33.06 7.25
N ASN A 482 -5.94 -34.20 6.67
CA ASN A 482 -5.65 -35.52 7.21
C ASN A 482 -4.80 -36.33 6.20
N PRO A 483 -3.50 -36.59 6.46
CA PRO A 483 -2.74 -36.26 7.67
C PRO A 483 -2.48 -34.74 7.85
N PRO A 484 -2.15 -34.28 9.07
CA PRO A 484 -1.95 -32.86 9.38
C PRO A 484 -0.82 -32.24 8.56
N ASP A 485 -1.05 -31.02 8.07
CA ASP A 485 -0.12 -30.22 7.28
C ASP A 485 0.28 -28.95 8.06
N LEU A 486 1.25 -28.19 7.56
CA LEU A 486 1.66 -26.90 8.13
C LEU A 486 0.60 -25.81 7.97
N TYR A 487 -0.38 -26.02 7.09
CA TYR A 487 -1.44 -25.07 6.77
C TYR A 487 -2.79 -25.51 7.33
N ALA A 488 -3.64 -24.52 7.60
CA ALA A 488 -5.08 -24.72 7.63
C ALA A 488 -5.64 -24.38 6.24
N TYR A 489 -6.79 -24.97 5.89
CA TYR A 489 -7.43 -24.76 4.60
C TYR A 489 -8.72 -23.98 4.78
N ALA A 490 -8.87 -22.88 4.04
CA ALA A 490 -9.99 -21.98 4.09
C ALA A 490 -10.84 -22.08 2.82
N ASN A 491 -12.16 -22.15 2.97
CA ASN A 491 -13.13 -22.04 1.89
C ASN A 491 -14.23 -21.06 2.29
N VAL A 492 -14.62 -20.17 1.37
CA VAL A 492 -15.73 -19.23 1.59
C VAL A 492 -16.97 -19.80 0.93
N THR A 493 -18.08 -19.88 1.66
CA THR A 493 -19.35 -20.40 1.13
C THR A 493 -19.76 -19.60 -0.11
N GLY A 494 -20.06 -20.29 -1.21
CA GLY A 494 -20.36 -19.68 -2.52
C GLY A 494 -19.15 -19.49 -3.43
N SER A 495 -17.94 -19.78 -2.96
CA SER A 495 -16.70 -19.79 -3.75
C SER A 495 -16.18 -21.22 -3.94
N ALA A 496 -15.74 -21.55 -5.16
CA ALA A 496 -15.09 -22.83 -5.46
C ALA A 496 -13.63 -22.89 -4.95
N PHE A 497 -13.02 -21.74 -4.66
CA PHE A 497 -11.61 -21.65 -4.29
C PHE A 497 -11.32 -22.18 -2.87
N VAL A 498 -10.18 -22.86 -2.74
CA VAL A 498 -9.61 -23.27 -1.47
C VAL A 498 -8.26 -22.59 -1.28
N TYR A 499 -8.06 -22.00 -0.11
CA TYR A 499 -6.88 -21.22 0.25
C TYR A 499 -6.12 -21.94 1.37
N ALA A 500 -4.80 -22.09 1.24
CA ALA A 500 -3.96 -22.43 2.38
C ALA A 500 -3.69 -21.15 3.20
N VAL A 501 -3.96 -21.19 4.50
CA VAL A 501 -3.85 -20.07 5.43
C VAL A 501 -3.08 -20.48 6.69
N SER A 502 -2.66 -19.49 7.50
CA SER A 502 -2.03 -19.78 8.79
C SER A 502 -3.00 -20.52 9.73
N PRO A 503 -2.55 -21.58 10.44
CA PRO A 503 -3.37 -22.28 11.43
C PRO A 503 -3.63 -21.45 12.71
N ASP A 504 -3.03 -20.27 12.87
CA ASP A 504 -3.18 -19.43 14.06
C ASP A 504 -4.63 -19.03 14.35
N LEU A 505 -5.45 -18.87 13.30
CA LEU A 505 -6.88 -18.54 13.42
C LEU A 505 -7.65 -19.65 14.17
N LEU A 506 -7.24 -20.91 14.02
CA LEU A 506 -7.83 -22.06 14.74
C LEU A 506 -7.42 -22.11 16.21
N ARG A 507 -6.24 -21.59 16.57
CA ARG A 507 -5.67 -21.68 17.92
C ARG A 507 -6.13 -20.55 18.84
N LEU A 508 -6.14 -19.31 18.34
CA LEU A 508 -6.28 -18.11 19.19
C LEU A 508 -7.59 -17.36 18.98
N GLY A 509 -8.21 -17.47 17.80
CA GLY A 509 -9.30 -16.57 17.39
C GLY A 509 -10.69 -17.22 17.30
N SER A 510 -10.79 -18.52 17.08
CA SER A 510 -12.06 -19.17 16.69
C SER A 510 -12.57 -20.20 17.69
N THR A 511 -12.23 -20.07 18.98
CA THR A 511 -12.77 -20.97 20.01
C THR A 511 -14.29 -20.82 20.12
N VAL A 512 -14.98 -21.95 20.21
CA VAL A 512 -16.44 -22.04 20.34
C VAL A 512 -16.89 -22.10 21.80
N ASN A 513 -15.95 -22.12 22.76
CA ASN A 513 -16.28 -22.09 24.19
C ASN A 513 -16.75 -20.68 24.58
N PRO A 514 -18.03 -20.49 24.99
CA PRO A 514 -18.55 -19.18 25.38
C PRO A 514 -17.76 -18.51 26.51
N ASN A 515 -17.21 -19.30 27.44
CA ASN A 515 -16.50 -18.78 28.61
C ASN A 515 -15.16 -18.12 28.27
N ALA A 516 -14.57 -18.47 27.12
CA ALA A 516 -13.36 -17.82 26.62
C ALA A 516 -13.61 -16.39 26.10
N TRP A 517 -14.87 -16.04 25.82
CA TRP A 517 -15.27 -14.73 25.27
C TRP A 517 -15.95 -13.83 26.29
N ARG A 518 -16.25 -14.35 27.47
CA ARG A 518 -16.98 -13.62 28.51
C ARG A 518 -16.15 -12.44 29.00
N GLU A 519 -16.82 -11.33 29.27
CA GLU A 519 -16.17 -10.15 29.84
C GLU A 519 -15.46 -10.50 31.16
N ARG A 520 -14.15 -10.24 31.19
CA ARG A 520 -13.29 -10.53 32.36
C ARG A 520 -13.57 -9.63 33.55
N LEU A 521 -14.09 -8.42 33.32
CA LEU A 521 -14.51 -7.54 34.41
C LEU A 521 -15.83 -8.06 34.99
N ILE A 522 -15.77 -8.63 36.19
CA ILE A 522 -16.97 -9.13 36.89
C ILE A 522 -17.68 -7.96 37.57
N ARG A 523 -16.91 -7.09 38.24
CA ARG A 523 -17.43 -5.92 38.95
C ARG A 523 -16.38 -4.85 39.13
N GLU A 524 -16.76 -3.59 38.92
CA GLU A 524 -16.00 -2.44 39.37
C GLU A 524 -16.81 -1.63 40.40
N LEU A 525 -16.19 -1.33 41.55
CA LEU A 525 -16.80 -0.47 42.57
C LEU A 525 -16.72 1.01 42.12
N PRO A 526 -17.80 1.80 42.28
CA PRO A 526 -17.79 3.21 41.90
C PRO A 526 -16.75 4.00 42.72
N ALA A 527 -16.29 5.13 42.21
CA ALA A 527 -15.23 5.94 42.83
C ALA A 527 -15.49 6.28 44.31
N GLY A 528 -16.75 6.54 44.69
CA GLY A 528 -17.15 6.84 46.06
C GLY A 528 -17.39 5.62 46.97
N ALA A 529 -17.35 4.38 46.45
CA ALA A 529 -17.47 3.18 47.27
C ALA A 529 -16.12 2.83 47.92
N ARG A 530 -16.17 2.38 49.17
CA ARG A 530 -14.98 1.93 49.93
C ARG A 530 -15.22 0.56 50.55
N ILE A 531 -14.15 -0.22 50.66
CA ILE A 531 -14.15 -1.46 51.44
C ILE A 531 -13.79 -1.05 52.87
N THR A 532 -14.63 -1.39 53.85
CA THR A 532 -14.47 -0.97 55.25
C THR A 532 -13.95 -2.08 56.15
N ALA A 533 -14.16 -3.34 55.76
CA ALA A 533 -13.63 -4.49 56.50
C ALA A 533 -13.38 -5.67 55.56
N LEU A 534 -12.41 -6.51 55.94
CA LEU A 534 -12.11 -7.77 55.27
C LEU A 534 -12.03 -8.91 56.30
N LYS A 535 -12.70 -10.01 55.99
CA LYS A 535 -12.67 -11.23 56.79
C LYS A 535 -12.39 -12.44 55.93
N LEU A 536 -11.33 -13.18 56.22
CA LEU A 536 -10.96 -14.42 55.54
C LEU A 536 -11.11 -15.59 56.52
N THR A 537 -11.93 -16.57 56.16
CA THR A 537 -12.24 -17.74 56.99
C THR A 537 -11.84 -19.03 56.29
N ASP A 538 -11.13 -19.92 56.98
CA ASP A 538 -10.93 -21.31 56.53
C ASP A 538 -12.20 -22.12 56.81
N LEU A 539 -12.85 -22.63 55.76
CA LEU A 539 -14.11 -23.37 55.84
C LEU A 539 -13.94 -24.79 56.37
N THR A 540 -12.73 -25.35 56.33
CA THR A 540 -12.45 -26.69 56.88
C THR A 540 -12.27 -26.62 58.39
N THR A 541 -11.49 -25.65 58.87
CA THR A 541 -11.22 -25.49 60.31
C THR A 541 -12.17 -24.52 61.01
N GLN A 542 -13.05 -23.84 60.25
CA GLN A 542 -13.92 -22.75 60.72
C GLN A 542 -13.17 -21.64 61.48
N LYS A 543 -11.88 -21.42 61.13
CA LYS A 543 -11.01 -20.44 61.82
C LYS A 543 -10.89 -19.19 60.97
N SER A 544 -11.05 -18.03 61.60
CA SER A 544 -10.73 -16.74 60.98
C SER A 544 -9.20 -16.63 60.79
N LEU A 545 -8.76 -16.52 59.54
CA LEU A 545 -7.36 -16.30 59.17
C LEU A 545 -7.02 -14.81 59.13
N LEU A 546 -7.99 -13.97 58.78
CA LEU A 546 -7.90 -12.52 58.73
C LEU A 546 -9.24 -11.93 59.19
N ASP A 547 -9.21 -10.93 60.06
CA ASP A 547 -10.38 -10.15 60.45
C ASP A 547 -9.90 -8.73 60.75
N LEU A 548 -10.14 -7.80 59.82
CA LEU A 548 -9.60 -6.43 59.90
C LEU A 548 -10.65 -5.40 59.51
N THR A 549 -10.57 -4.24 60.16
CA THR A 549 -11.29 -3.03 59.80
C THR A 549 -10.31 -2.05 59.17
N LEU A 550 -10.71 -1.46 58.05
CA LEU A 550 -9.93 -0.49 57.28
C LEU A 550 -10.23 0.94 57.75
N ASP A 551 -9.25 1.83 57.61
CA ASP A 551 -9.45 3.26 57.84
C ASP A 551 -10.29 3.92 56.72
N GLU A 552 -10.57 5.22 56.84
CA GLU A 552 -11.35 5.94 55.83
C GLU A 552 -10.69 6.01 54.45
N ALA A 553 -9.36 5.88 54.40
CA ALA A 553 -8.56 5.83 53.18
C ALA A 553 -8.45 4.40 52.61
N GLY A 554 -9.02 3.39 53.27
CA GLY A 554 -8.98 2.00 52.86
C GLY A 554 -7.67 1.27 53.20
N ASN A 555 -6.85 1.83 54.11
CA ASN A 555 -5.61 1.21 54.56
C ASN A 555 -5.85 0.28 55.77
N PRO A 556 -5.09 -0.82 55.87
CA PRO A 556 -5.06 -1.62 57.10
C PRO A 556 -4.38 -0.84 58.24
N PRO A 557 -4.67 -1.19 59.51
CA PRO A 557 -3.96 -0.64 60.67
C PRO A 557 -2.42 -0.74 60.53
N PRO A 558 -1.64 0.22 61.08
CA PRO A 558 -0.19 0.34 60.81
C PRO A 558 0.63 -0.91 61.18
N ASP A 559 0.20 -1.67 62.19
CA ASP A 559 0.90 -2.89 62.65
C ASP A 559 0.35 -4.20 62.02
N THR A 560 -0.43 -4.10 60.95
CA THR A 560 -1.03 -5.28 60.30
C THR A 560 0.03 -6.08 59.54
N PRO A 561 0.20 -7.37 59.83
CA PRO A 561 1.12 -8.22 59.08
C PRO A 561 0.63 -8.36 57.62
N GLU A 562 1.57 -8.52 56.69
CA GLU A 562 1.28 -8.62 55.25
C GLU A 562 0.47 -7.43 54.65
N ALA A 563 0.52 -6.23 55.25
CA ALA A 563 -0.25 -5.05 54.84
C ALA A 563 -0.18 -4.74 53.32
N LYS A 564 0.99 -4.92 52.69
CA LYS A 564 1.16 -4.75 51.23
C LYS A 564 0.27 -5.70 50.42
N ASN A 565 0.19 -6.97 50.83
CA ASN A 565 -0.63 -7.97 50.15
C ASN A 565 -2.12 -7.69 50.36
N ILE A 566 -2.50 -7.24 51.56
CA ILE A 566 -3.87 -6.83 51.87
C ILE A 566 -4.29 -5.66 50.97
N LEU A 567 -3.43 -4.65 50.78
CA LEU A 567 -3.71 -3.54 49.86
C LEU A 567 -3.90 -3.99 48.40
N VAL A 568 -3.11 -4.96 47.92
CA VAL A 568 -3.29 -5.55 46.58
C VAL A 568 -4.60 -6.33 46.49
N ALA A 569 -4.96 -7.10 47.52
CA ALA A 569 -6.23 -7.81 47.58
C ALA A 569 -7.43 -6.85 47.60
N ILE A 570 -7.34 -5.73 48.33
CA ILE A 570 -8.34 -4.65 48.32
C ILE A 570 -8.49 -4.07 46.92
N ALA A 571 -7.37 -3.76 46.25
CA ALA A 571 -7.40 -3.26 44.87
C ALA A 571 -8.08 -4.25 43.91
N GLY A 572 -7.75 -5.55 44.02
CA GLY A 572 -8.39 -6.62 43.24
C GLY A 572 -9.88 -6.81 43.55
N LEU A 573 -10.31 -6.58 44.80
CA LEU A 573 -11.73 -6.61 45.17
C LEU A 573 -12.48 -5.36 44.67
N ARG A 574 -11.82 -4.20 44.58
CA ARG A 574 -12.43 -2.99 44.01
C ARG A 574 -12.73 -3.14 42.52
N ALA A 575 -11.80 -3.72 41.76
CA ALA A 575 -11.97 -4.05 40.35
C ALA A 575 -11.83 -5.57 40.16
N LEU A 576 -12.91 -6.29 40.46
CA LEU A 576 -12.93 -7.74 40.43
C LEU A 576 -12.87 -8.24 38.99
N ARG A 577 -11.74 -8.85 38.64
CA ARG A 577 -11.47 -9.39 37.30
C ARG A 577 -11.17 -10.87 37.35
N ALA A 578 -11.63 -11.57 36.32
CA ALA A 578 -11.32 -12.96 36.05
C ALA A 578 -10.16 -13.07 35.06
N LYS A 579 -9.25 -13.99 35.32
CA LYS A 579 -8.26 -14.44 34.33
C LYS A 579 -8.93 -15.32 33.27
N ALA A 580 -9.76 -16.27 33.71
CA ALA A 580 -10.53 -17.18 32.88
C ALA A 580 -11.78 -17.67 33.64
N PHE A 581 -12.78 -18.18 32.92
CA PHE A 581 -13.98 -18.78 33.50
C PHE A 581 -13.95 -20.30 33.23
N PRO A 582 -13.54 -21.13 34.21
CA PRO A 582 -13.40 -22.57 34.01
C PRO A 582 -14.75 -23.28 33.85
N GLN A 583 -15.83 -22.68 34.38
CA GLN A 583 -17.18 -23.22 34.28
C GLN A 583 -18.22 -22.10 34.29
N ASP A 584 -19.46 -22.49 34.01
CA ASP A 584 -20.62 -21.62 34.06
C ASP A 584 -21.34 -21.71 35.40
N GLY A 585 -21.78 -20.55 35.89
CA GLY A 585 -22.52 -20.45 37.14
C GLY A 585 -21.65 -20.68 38.37
N PHE A 586 -22.21 -20.33 39.52
CA PHE A 586 -21.68 -20.74 40.81
C PHE A 586 -22.16 -22.15 41.17
N THR A 587 -21.26 -22.96 41.71
CA THR A 587 -21.56 -24.28 42.26
C THR A 587 -20.89 -24.44 43.63
N ASP A 588 -21.45 -25.31 44.47
CA ASP A 588 -20.92 -25.56 45.82
C ASP A 588 -19.56 -26.29 45.83
N ARG A 589 -19.16 -26.82 44.67
CA ARG A 589 -17.86 -27.43 44.41
C ARG A 589 -17.20 -26.74 43.23
N VAL A 590 -15.87 -26.79 43.19
CA VAL A 590 -15.06 -26.16 42.16
C VAL A 590 -14.26 -27.23 41.40
N PRO A 591 -14.30 -27.22 40.05
CA PRO A 591 -13.43 -28.06 39.24
C PRO A 591 -12.01 -27.52 39.33
N LEU A 592 -11.11 -28.33 39.89
CA LEU A 592 -9.68 -28.03 39.96
C LEU A 592 -8.90 -29.22 39.41
N LEU A 593 -8.22 -29.03 38.28
CA LEU A 593 -7.46 -30.07 37.55
C LEU A 593 -8.29 -31.33 37.19
N GLY A 594 -9.58 -31.15 36.91
CA GLY A 594 -10.48 -32.24 36.55
C GLY A 594 -11.12 -32.95 37.73
N GLU A 595 -10.87 -32.51 38.97
CA GLU A 595 -11.56 -33.01 40.17
C GLU A 595 -12.46 -31.94 40.79
N GLU A 596 -13.67 -32.33 41.19
CA GLU A 596 -14.59 -31.47 41.94
C GLU A 596 -14.19 -31.39 43.42
N ARG A 597 -13.78 -30.21 43.88
CA ARG A 597 -13.34 -29.99 45.27
C ARG A 597 -14.26 -29.02 46.01
N PRO A 598 -14.45 -29.16 47.34
CA PRO A 598 -15.16 -28.14 48.11
C PRO A 598 -14.33 -26.85 48.18
N TRP A 599 -15.01 -25.72 48.36
CA TRP A 599 -14.35 -24.44 48.62
C TRP A 599 -13.57 -24.47 49.94
N ARG A 600 -12.34 -23.96 49.94
CA ARG A 600 -11.46 -24.00 51.12
C ARG A 600 -11.59 -22.78 52.00
N TYR A 601 -11.67 -21.60 51.39
CA TYR A 601 -11.74 -20.33 52.11
C TYR A 601 -12.97 -19.53 51.71
N ARG A 602 -13.42 -18.65 52.60
CA ARG A 602 -14.42 -17.62 52.33
C ARG A 602 -13.84 -16.26 52.67
N LEU A 603 -13.87 -15.35 51.71
CA LEU A 603 -13.44 -13.97 51.82
C LEU A 603 -14.69 -13.06 51.78
N ASP A 604 -14.97 -12.42 52.90
CA ASP A 604 -16.08 -11.49 53.07
C ASP A 604 -15.52 -10.06 53.08
N ALA A 605 -16.04 -9.20 52.21
CA ALA A 605 -15.65 -7.80 52.08
C ALA A 605 -16.84 -6.88 52.36
N SER A 606 -16.77 -6.14 53.46
CA SER A 606 -17.80 -5.16 53.83
C SER A 606 -17.61 -3.87 53.03
N LEU A 607 -18.68 -3.38 52.43
CA LEU A 607 -18.67 -2.21 51.56
C LEU A 607 -19.42 -1.05 52.21
N ALA A 608 -18.91 0.16 52.05
CA ALA A 608 -19.66 1.39 52.25
C ALA A 608 -19.86 2.07 50.89
N LEU A 609 -21.12 2.14 50.47
CA LEU A 609 -21.52 2.76 49.21
C LEU A 609 -21.89 4.24 49.43
N PRO A 610 -21.62 5.14 48.47
CA PRO A 610 -21.99 6.54 48.57
C PRO A 610 -23.52 6.67 48.63
N GLY A 611 -24.03 7.38 49.64
CA GLY A 611 -25.47 7.58 49.87
C GLY A 611 -26.18 6.45 50.64
N ALA A 612 -25.45 5.46 51.16
CA ALA A 612 -26.04 4.43 52.02
C ALA A 612 -26.49 5.01 53.38
N ASN A 613 -27.70 4.66 53.84
CA ASN A 613 -28.22 5.06 55.15
C ASN A 613 -27.35 4.48 56.28
N ALA A 614 -26.93 5.32 57.23
CA ALA A 614 -26.08 4.93 58.36
C ALA A 614 -26.69 3.87 59.30
N SER A 615 -28.00 3.60 59.17
CA SER A 615 -28.75 2.59 59.95
C SER A 615 -28.97 1.26 59.22
N ALA A 616 -28.56 1.14 57.95
CA ALA A 616 -28.64 -0.13 57.21
C ALA A 616 -27.33 -0.94 57.37
N PRO A 617 -27.40 -2.28 57.46
CA PRO A 617 -26.20 -3.11 57.50
C PRO A 617 -25.36 -2.92 56.24
N ALA A 618 -24.04 -2.82 56.41
CA ALA A 618 -23.11 -2.65 55.30
C ALA A 618 -23.24 -3.83 54.32
N PRO A 619 -23.42 -3.61 53.01
CA PRO A 619 -23.44 -4.70 52.03
C PRO A 619 -22.11 -5.47 52.06
N ILE A 620 -22.19 -6.80 52.05
CA ILE A 620 -21.03 -7.69 52.07
C ILE A 620 -20.95 -8.41 50.74
N THR A 621 -19.80 -8.35 50.09
CA THR A 621 -19.48 -9.22 48.96
C THR A 621 -18.71 -10.43 49.45
N THR A 622 -19.17 -11.61 49.06
CA THR A 622 -18.56 -12.89 49.45
C THR A 622 -17.92 -13.56 48.23
N LEU A 623 -16.65 -13.95 48.39
CA LEU A 623 -15.92 -14.81 47.47
C LEU A 623 -15.54 -16.11 48.17
N PHE A 624 -15.89 -17.23 47.55
CA PHE A 624 -15.38 -18.55 47.92
C PHE A 624 -14.08 -18.81 47.16
N LEU A 625 -13.06 -19.33 47.82
CA LEU A 625 -11.72 -19.51 47.25
C LEU A 625 -11.30 -20.98 47.37
N SER A 626 -10.70 -21.50 46.31
CA SER A 626 -10.02 -22.80 46.34
C SER A 626 -8.70 -22.70 47.10
N GLU A 627 -8.10 -23.85 47.41
CA GLU A 627 -6.67 -23.92 47.70
C GLU A 627 -5.87 -23.43 46.49
N ARG A 628 -4.71 -22.83 46.73
CA ARG A 628 -3.75 -22.48 45.67
C ARG A 628 -3.13 -23.77 45.15
N PHE A 629 -3.16 -23.96 43.84
CA PHE A 629 -2.47 -25.06 43.19
C PHE A 629 -1.24 -24.54 42.43
N GLY A 630 -0.05 -24.94 42.88
CA GLY A 630 1.21 -24.44 42.35
C GLY A 630 1.36 -22.93 42.52
N GLY A 631 2.12 -22.28 41.63
CA GLY A 631 2.43 -20.85 41.71
C GLY A 631 1.41 -19.91 41.05
N THR A 632 0.47 -20.40 40.25
CA THR A 632 -0.28 -19.50 39.33
C THR A 632 -1.77 -19.78 39.21
N LEU A 633 -2.28 -20.77 39.96
CA LEU A 633 -3.67 -21.19 39.85
C LEU A 633 -4.35 -21.14 41.21
N GLN A 634 -5.38 -20.31 41.29
CA GLN A 634 -6.35 -20.31 42.37
C GLN A 634 -7.70 -19.88 41.78
N VAL A 635 -8.76 -20.57 42.15
CA VAL A 635 -10.11 -20.33 41.63
C VAL A 635 -10.94 -19.66 42.70
N ALA A 636 -11.78 -18.71 42.28
CA ALA A 636 -12.75 -18.03 43.10
C ALA A 636 -14.18 -18.24 42.57
N GLY A 637 -15.16 -18.19 43.45
CA GLY A 637 -16.58 -18.30 43.12
C GLY A 637 -17.39 -17.25 43.88
N SER A 638 -18.45 -16.75 43.26
CA SER A 638 -19.39 -15.83 43.90
C SER A 638 -20.82 -16.23 43.58
N THR A 639 -21.62 -16.42 44.63
CA THR A 639 -23.07 -16.61 44.54
C THR A 639 -23.77 -15.34 44.06
N GLU A 640 -23.29 -14.16 44.50
CA GLU A 640 -23.80 -12.83 44.12
C GLU A 640 -23.79 -12.63 42.61
N PHE A 641 -22.67 -12.96 41.96
CA PHE A 641 -22.51 -12.80 40.50
C PHE A 641 -22.82 -14.07 39.71
N ASN A 642 -23.14 -15.18 40.40
CA ASN A 642 -23.33 -16.50 39.82
C ASN A 642 -22.17 -16.90 38.87
N VAL A 643 -20.93 -16.88 39.38
CA VAL A 643 -19.71 -17.18 38.60
C VAL A 643 -18.71 -18.00 39.38
N VAL A 644 -17.91 -18.77 38.62
CA VAL A 644 -16.62 -19.33 39.04
C VAL A 644 -15.56 -18.88 38.05
N PHE A 645 -14.41 -18.44 38.56
CA PHE A 645 -13.35 -17.83 37.76
C PHE A 645 -11.96 -18.08 38.34
N GLU A 646 -10.96 -18.19 37.48
CA GLU A 646 -9.55 -18.13 37.88
C GLU A 646 -9.20 -16.70 38.29
N LEU A 647 -8.50 -16.56 39.41
CA LEU A 647 -7.98 -15.29 39.88
C LEU A 647 -6.82 -14.80 38.99
N GLU A 648 -6.70 -13.48 38.85
CA GLU A 648 -5.50 -12.87 38.27
C GLU A 648 -4.28 -13.11 39.16
N GLN A 649 -3.09 -13.20 38.54
CA GLN A 649 -1.85 -13.55 39.25
C GLN A 649 -1.58 -12.63 40.45
N ALA A 650 -1.85 -11.33 40.31
CA ALA A 650 -1.68 -10.36 41.40
C ALA A 650 -2.56 -10.69 42.62
N MET A 651 -3.78 -11.17 42.40
CA MET A 651 -4.69 -11.58 43.48
C MET A 651 -4.26 -12.91 44.10
N VAL A 652 -3.79 -13.87 43.29
CA VAL A 652 -3.22 -15.14 43.79
C VAL A 652 -2.03 -14.87 44.72
N ASP A 653 -1.10 -14.03 44.28
CA ASP A 653 0.09 -13.70 45.06
C ASP A 653 -0.23 -12.87 46.32
N ALA A 654 -1.26 -12.02 46.25
CA ALA A 654 -1.74 -11.27 47.41
C ALA A 654 -2.40 -12.17 48.47
N LEU A 655 -3.18 -13.16 48.06
CA LEU A 655 -3.87 -14.08 48.98
C LEU A 655 -2.94 -15.13 49.57
N TRP A 656 -1.81 -15.41 48.92
CA TRP A 656 -0.93 -16.49 49.33
C TRP A 656 -0.36 -16.35 50.75
N PRO A 657 0.27 -15.23 51.13
CA PRO A 657 0.77 -15.05 52.51
C PRO A 657 -0.33 -15.09 53.57
N LEU A 658 -1.58 -14.78 53.20
CA LEU A 658 -2.74 -14.77 54.10
C LEU A 658 -3.34 -16.16 54.31
N THR A 659 -3.13 -17.08 53.37
CA THR A 659 -3.67 -18.45 53.37
C THR A 659 -2.62 -19.50 53.71
N PHE A 660 -1.34 -19.22 53.46
CA PHE A 660 -0.22 -20.09 53.78
C PHE A 660 0.25 -19.90 55.23
N ARG A 661 0.31 -21.00 55.98
CA ARG A 661 1.02 -21.05 57.27
C ARG A 661 2.23 -21.96 57.13
N THR A 662 3.33 -21.58 57.76
CA THR A 662 4.55 -22.36 57.90
C THR A 662 4.22 -23.82 58.19
N ASP A 663 4.78 -24.73 57.40
CA ASP A 663 4.83 -26.15 57.71
C ASP A 663 5.37 -26.28 59.15
N PRO A 664 4.62 -26.84 60.12
CA PRO A 664 5.21 -27.19 61.40
C PRO A 664 6.17 -28.34 61.09
N GLY A 665 7.45 -28.00 60.89
CA GLY A 665 8.49 -28.99 60.64
C GLY A 665 8.38 -30.15 61.63
N PRO A 666 8.85 -31.35 61.25
CA PRO A 666 8.55 -32.59 61.96
C PRO A 666 8.79 -32.42 63.46
N ALA A 667 7.80 -32.80 64.27
CA ALA A 667 7.87 -32.67 65.71
C ALA A 667 9.15 -33.33 66.22
N LEU A 668 10.04 -32.54 66.82
CA LEU A 668 11.25 -33.06 67.45
C LEU A 668 10.82 -34.08 68.53
N PRO A 669 11.45 -35.27 68.58
CA PRO A 669 11.11 -36.27 69.56
C PRO A 669 11.31 -35.71 70.97
N LYS A 670 10.31 -35.91 71.83
CA LYS A 670 10.43 -35.61 73.27
C LYS A 670 11.47 -36.56 73.86
N ASN A 671 12.51 -36.00 74.48
CA ASN A 671 13.49 -36.74 75.28
C ASN A 671 12.84 -37.39 76.50
#